data_AF-A0A438D358-F1
#
_entry.id   AF-A0A438D358-F1
#
_cell.length_a   1.000
_cell.length_b   1.000
_cell.length_c   1.000
_cell.angle_alpha   90.00
_cell.angle_beta   90.00
_cell.angle_gamma   90.00
#
_symmetry.space_group_name_H-M   'P 1'
#
loop_
_entity.id
_entity.type
_entity.pdbx_description
1 polymer ?
#
loop_
_entity_poly.entity_id
_entity_poly.type
_entity_poly.pdbx_seq_one_letter_code
_entity_poly.pdbx_strand_id
1 'polypeptide(L)'
;MASSSTSLSVASSSSTHPWKYEVFLSFRGEDTRKSFTDHLHSALCQYGINTFIDDQFRRGEQISSALLRAIEESRFSIIVFSEHYASSSWCLDELTKILECVKVGGHTAFPVFYNVDPSHVRKQTGSNGVAFTKHEQVYRDNMEKVLKWREALTVASGLSGWDSRDRHESKVIKEIISKIWNELNDASSCNMEALVGIDSHIQNMVSLLCIGSDDVQMVGIWGMAGIGKSTIAKGTEAVEGIVLDLSALKELHFSVDVFTKMNRLRVLRFCNAQICEIWDYAWKRGNYDSCKNQYPKCKLHLYGDFKFLSNNLKSLHWDGYPSKSLPSTFHPEKLVELKMSFSRLEQLWEGNKSFQKLKFIKLSHSQHLIKTPDFSGAPNLRRIILVGCTSLVKVHPSIGALKKLIFLDLEGCKNLKSFSSSIHMESLQILNLAGCSKLKKFPEVQGAMYNLPELSLKGTAIKGLPLSIEYLNGLALLNLGECKSLESLPSCIFKLKSLKTLILSNCLRLKKLPEIRENMESLKELFLDDTESIFKLKSLKTLTISNCLRLKKLPEIRENMESLKELFLDDTGLRELPSSIEHLNGLVLLKLKNCKKLASLPESICKLTSLQTLTLSGCSELKKLPDDMGSLQCLVKLESNGSGIQEVPTSITLLTNLQVLSLTGCKGGESKSRNLALSLRSSPTEGFRLSSLTALYSLKELNLSDCNLLEGALPSDLSSLSWLERLDLSRNSFITVPSLSRLPQLERLILEHCKSLQSLPELPSSIIELLANDCTSLENISYLSSDLY
;
A
#
# COMPACT_ATOMS: atom_id res chain seq x y z
N MET A 1 -47.61 -1.64 -58.89
CA MET A 1 -48.72 -1.21 -58.02
C MET A 1 -49.02 -2.38 -57.10
N ALA A 2 -48.40 -2.49 -55.92
CA ALA A 2 -48.62 -1.76 -54.66
C ALA A 2 -49.92 -2.14 -53.93
N SER A 3 -49.78 -2.93 -52.85
CA SER A 3 -50.45 -2.83 -51.52
C SER A 3 -50.18 -4.15 -50.77
N SER A 4 -49.17 -4.25 -49.91
CA SER A 4 -49.13 -3.86 -48.49
C SER A 4 -50.25 -4.47 -47.64
N SER A 5 -49.93 -5.56 -46.94
CA SER A 5 -50.58 -5.91 -45.67
C SER A 5 -49.50 -6.11 -44.61
N THR A 6 -49.58 -5.26 -43.60
CA THR A 6 -48.71 -5.12 -42.43
C THR A 6 -49.11 -6.15 -41.37
N SER A 7 -48.19 -7.04 -40.98
CA SER A 7 -48.28 -7.80 -39.74
C SER A 7 -47.35 -7.17 -38.71
N LEU A 8 -47.94 -6.67 -37.62
CA LEU A 8 -47.23 -6.10 -36.48
C LEU A 8 -46.40 -7.19 -35.78
N SER A 9 -45.09 -6.97 -35.69
CA SER A 9 -44.18 -7.69 -34.84
C SER A 9 -44.36 -7.23 -33.39
N VAL A 10 -44.84 -8.14 -32.54
CA VAL A 10 -44.75 -7.99 -31.08
C VAL A 10 -43.28 -8.20 -30.70
N ALA A 11 -42.58 -7.10 -30.45
CA ALA A 11 -41.24 -7.12 -29.90
C ALA A 11 -41.28 -7.60 -28.45
N SER A 12 -40.70 -8.78 -28.18
CA SER A 12 -40.34 -9.16 -26.81
C SER A 12 -39.17 -8.29 -26.36
N SER A 13 -39.41 -7.37 -25.42
CA SER A 13 -38.37 -6.55 -24.81
C SER A 13 -37.48 -7.41 -23.91
N SER A 14 -36.41 -7.98 -24.45
CA SER A 14 -35.31 -8.52 -23.65
C SER A 14 -34.48 -7.34 -23.12
N SER A 15 -34.65 -7.01 -21.84
CA SER A 15 -33.88 -5.94 -21.19
C SER A 15 -32.43 -6.35 -20.99
N THR A 16 -31.56 -5.93 -21.90
CA THR A 16 -30.10 -5.92 -21.77
C THR A 16 -29.69 -4.93 -20.67
N HIS A 17 -29.05 -5.38 -19.59
CA HIS A 17 -28.33 -4.47 -18.69
C HIS A 17 -26.89 -4.95 -18.49
N PRO A 18 -25.91 -4.45 -19.25
CA PRO A 18 -24.53 -4.48 -18.82
C PRO A 18 -24.37 -3.38 -17.77
N TRP A 19 -24.03 -3.75 -16.53
CA TRP A 19 -23.73 -2.84 -15.42
C TRP A 19 -22.96 -1.60 -15.91
N LYS A 20 -23.48 -0.40 -15.63
CA LYS A 20 -22.82 0.85 -16.01
C LYS A 20 -21.59 1.07 -15.16
N TYR A 21 -21.66 0.71 -13.88
CA TYR A 21 -20.57 0.79 -12.91
C TYR A 21 -20.26 -0.60 -12.36
N GLU A 22 -19.00 -0.84 -12.02
CA GLU A 22 -18.56 -2.07 -11.37
C GLU A 22 -18.73 -1.96 -9.85
N VAL A 23 -18.51 -0.78 -9.27
CA VAL A 23 -18.62 -0.54 -7.83
C VAL A 23 -19.41 0.74 -7.55
N PHE A 24 -20.27 0.71 -6.52
CA PHE A 24 -20.89 1.87 -5.89
C PHE A 24 -20.28 2.07 -4.50
N LEU A 25 -19.84 3.29 -4.15
CA LEU A 25 -19.36 3.62 -2.81
C LEU A 25 -20.45 4.32 -1.99
N SER A 26 -20.91 3.70 -0.90
CA SER A 26 -21.77 4.34 0.10
C SER A 26 -20.95 4.71 1.33
N PHE A 27 -21.03 5.98 1.76
CA PHE A 27 -20.22 6.52 2.85
C PHE A 27 -20.83 7.80 3.42
N ARG A 28 -20.43 8.18 4.63
CA ARG A 28 -20.75 9.49 5.21
C ARG A 28 -19.70 10.50 4.75
N GLY A 29 -20.10 11.43 3.88
CA GLY A 29 -19.19 12.40 3.28
C GLY A 29 -18.49 13.34 4.27
N GLU A 30 -19.08 13.60 5.45
CA GLU A 30 -18.43 14.42 6.49
C GLU A 30 -17.28 13.66 7.19
N ASP A 31 -17.36 12.33 7.27
CA ASP A 31 -16.44 11.53 8.08
C ASP A 31 -15.22 11.05 7.26
N THR A 32 -15.45 10.57 6.03
CA THR A 32 -14.43 9.79 5.30
C THR A 32 -14.09 10.33 3.91
N ARG A 33 -14.75 11.39 3.43
CA ARG A 33 -14.64 11.88 2.04
C ARG A 33 -13.24 12.32 1.64
N LYS A 34 -12.46 12.92 2.55
CA LYS A 34 -11.09 13.42 2.26
C LYS A 34 -9.99 12.49 2.81
N SER A 35 -10.37 11.30 3.28
CA SER A 35 -9.48 10.32 3.89
C SER A 35 -9.70 8.95 3.23
N PHE A 36 -10.20 7.97 3.98
CA PHE A 36 -10.36 6.59 3.55
C PHE A 36 -11.12 6.42 2.24
N THR A 37 -12.25 7.12 2.07
CA THR A 37 -13.08 6.96 0.87
C THR A 37 -12.40 7.52 -0.38
N ASP A 38 -11.67 8.65 -0.28
CA ASP A 38 -10.92 9.22 -1.41
C ASP A 38 -9.80 8.27 -1.84
N HIS A 39 -9.05 7.75 -0.88
CA HIS A 39 -7.97 6.80 -1.15
C HIS A 39 -8.50 5.48 -1.73
N LEU A 40 -9.62 4.97 -1.21
CA LEU A 40 -10.26 3.77 -1.74
C LEU A 40 -10.78 4.00 -3.16
N HIS A 41 -11.47 5.12 -3.42
CA HIS A 41 -11.96 5.47 -4.75
C HIS A 41 -10.81 5.64 -5.75
N SER A 42 -9.77 6.40 -5.38
CA SER A 42 -8.57 6.56 -6.20
C SER A 42 -7.94 5.22 -6.52
N ALA A 43 -7.84 4.33 -5.53
CA ALA A 43 -7.20 3.03 -5.72
C ALA A 43 -8.08 2.06 -6.54
N LEU A 44 -9.40 2.07 -6.40
CA LEU A 44 -10.30 1.32 -7.30
C LEU A 44 -10.16 1.80 -8.76
N CYS A 45 -10.15 3.12 -8.96
CA CYS A 45 -9.94 3.73 -10.28
C CYS A 45 -8.55 3.42 -10.86
N GLN A 46 -7.49 3.38 -10.03
CA GLN A 46 -6.14 2.96 -10.46
C GLN A 46 -6.10 1.52 -10.98
N TYR A 47 -6.90 0.64 -10.38
CA TYR A 47 -7.04 -0.75 -10.85
C TYR A 47 -8.00 -0.89 -12.04
N GLY A 48 -8.53 0.22 -12.56
CA GLY A 48 -9.44 0.24 -13.70
C GLY A 48 -10.84 -0.26 -13.37
N ILE A 49 -11.23 -0.21 -12.10
CA ILE A 49 -12.56 -0.59 -11.63
C ILE A 49 -13.47 0.63 -11.75
N ASN A 50 -14.47 0.57 -12.64
CA ASN A 50 -15.39 1.68 -12.88
C ASN A 50 -16.27 1.91 -11.66
N THR A 51 -15.98 2.95 -10.88
CA THR A 51 -16.59 3.18 -9.56
C THR A 51 -17.44 4.44 -9.57
N PHE A 52 -18.67 4.34 -9.10
CA PHE A 52 -19.53 5.49 -8.85
C PHE A 52 -19.33 6.00 -7.41
N ILE A 53 -19.15 7.31 -7.28
CA ILE A 53 -19.10 8.03 -6.00
C ILE A 53 -20.00 9.26 -6.11
N ASP A 54 -20.85 9.48 -5.10
CA ASP A 54 -21.69 10.68 -5.05
C ASP A 54 -20.87 11.89 -4.56
N ASP A 55 -20.61 12.84 -5.48
CA ASP A 55 -19.77 14.01 -5.28
C ASP A 55 -20.55 15.28 -4.90
N GLN A 56 -21.89 15.24 -4.89
CA GLN A 56 -22.69 16.46 -4.71
C GLN A 56 -22.99 16.79 -3.25
N PHE A 57 -22.42 17.92 -2.79
CA PHE A 57 -22.91 18.66 -1.62
C PHE A 57 -24.24 19.36 -1.98
N ARG A 58 -25.38 18.70 -1.80
CA ARG A 58 -26.66 19.41 -1.66
C ARG A 58 -27.45 18.88 -0.47
N ARG A 59 -27.59 19.75 0.54
CA ARG A 59 -28.52 19.58 1.65
C ARG A 59 -29.95 19.73 1.11
N GLY A 60 -30.76 18.72 1.39
CA GLY A 60 -32.22 18.81 1.31
C GLY A 60 -32.79 18.45 -0.05
N GLU A 61 -33.08 17.17 -0.25
CA GLU A 61 -34.32 16.60 -0.83
C GLU A 61 -34.13 15.08 -0.95
N GLN A 62 -35.17 14.34 -1.31
CA GLN A 62 -35.16 12.87 -1.44
C GLN A 62 -33.99 12.38 -2.33
N ILE A 63 -33.54 11.13 -2.13
CA ILE A 63 -32.52 10.52 -2.99
C ILE A 63 -32.88 10.78 -4.46
N SER A 64 -31.97 11.41 -5.21
CA SER A 64 -32.21 11.67 -6.63
C SER A 64 -32.45 10.35 -7.36
N SER A 65 -33.38 10.33 -8.31
CA SER A 65 -33.63 9.15 -9.15
C SER A 65 -32.35 8.67 -9.86
N ALA A 66 -31.40 9.56 -10.10
CA ALA A 66 -30.08 9.25 -10.64
C ALA A 66 -29.21 8.41 -9.68
N LEU A 67 -29.26 8.67 -8.37
CA LEU A 67 -28.50 7.91 -7.37
C LEU A 67 -29.06 6.50 -7.18
N LEU A 68 -30.39 6.37 -7.09
CA LEU A 68 -31.04 5.04 -7.03
C LEU A 68 -30.68 4.22 -8.26
N ARG A 69 -30.70 4.85 -9.44
CA ARG A 69 -30.30 4.20 -10.69
C ARG A 69 -28.82 3.83 -10.70
N ALA A 70 -27.94 4.64 -10.12
CA ALA A 70 -26.52 4.31 -10.01
C ALA A 70 -26.29 3.09 -9.12
N ILE A 71 -27.05 2.91 -8.04
CA ILE A 71 -27.01 1.70 -7.21
C ILE A 71 -27.48 0.49 -8.03
N GLU A 72 -28.62 0.58 -8.73
CA GLU A 72 -29.15 -0.50 -9.56
C GLU A 72 -28.24 -0.87 -10.75
N GLU A 73 -27.55 0.12 -11.33
CA GLU A 73 -26.61 -0.06 -12.44
C GLU A 73 -25.19 -0.44 -11.98
N SER A 74 -24.99 -0.67 -10.67
CA SER A 74 -23.71 -1.09 -10.09
C SER A 74 -23.72 -2.57 -9.72
N ARG A 75 -22.60 -3.25 -9.93
CA ARG A 75 -22.48 -4.68 -9.63
C ARG A 75 -22.15 -4.97 -8.16
N PHE A 76 -21.27 -4.16 -7.57
CA PHE A 76 -20.87 -4.26 -6.17
C PHE A 76 -21.20 -2.96 -5.44
N SER A 77 -21.52 -3.04 -4.15
CA SER A 77 -21.53 -1.87 -3.27
C SER A 77 -20.55 -2.05 -2.14
N ILE A 78 -19.68 -1.07 -1.93
CA ILE A 78 -18.82 -1.01 -0.73
C ILE A 78 -19.44 0.01 0.21
N ILE A 79 -19.75 -0.43 1.43
CA ILE A 79 -20.42 0.37 2.45
C ILE A 79 -19.39 0.71 3.52
N VAL A 80 -18.99 1.97 3.61
CA VAL A 80 -18.02 2.45 4.60
C VAL A 80 -18.77 2.94 5.84
N PHE A 81 -18.89 2.07 6.84
CA PHE A 81 -19.44 2.42 8.14
C PHE A 81 -18.41 3.21 8.95
N SER A 82 -18.68 4.50 9.13
CA SER A 82 -17.97 5.41 10.03
C SER A 82 -18.76 5.64 11.32
N GLU A 83 -18.15 6.30 12.31
CA GLU A 83 -18.76 6.56 13.62
C GLU A 83 -20.12 7.28 13.52
N HIS A 84 -20.32 8.18 12.56
CA HIS A 84 -21.55 8.95 12.40
C HIS A 84 -22.36 8.56 11.16
N TYR A 85 -22.11 7.39 10.56
CA TYR A 85 -22.84 6.94 9.37
C TYR A 85 -24.36 6.96 9.57
N ALA A 86 -24.86 6.38 10.66
CA ALA A 86 -26.30 6.28 10.95
C ALA A 86 -26.97 7.63 11.30
N SER A 87 -26.20 8.71 11.52
CA SER A 87 -26.79 10.05 11.71
C SER A 87 -27.43 10.59 10.43
N SER A 88 -27.06 10.03 9.28
CA SER A 88 -27.50 10.43 7.95
C SER A 88 -28.73 9.65 7.51
N SER A 89 -29.91 10.29 7.44
CA SER A 89 -31.08 9.66 6.81
C SER A 89 -30.82 9.28 5.35
N TRP A 90 -29.99 10.07 4.65
CA TRP A 90 -29.57 9.79 3.28
C TRP A 90 -28.73 8.51 3.16
N CYS A 91 -27.72 8.32 4.02
CA CYS A 91 -26.91 7.09 3.97
C CYS A 91 -27.74 5.86 4.35
N LEU A 92 -28.71 6.02 5.26
CA LEU A 92 -29.64 4.94 5.63
C LEU A 92 -30.62 4.59 4.50
N ASP A 93 -31.07 5.58 3.73
CA ASP A 93 -31.88 5.36 2.53
C ASP A 93 -31.07 4.66 1.42
N GLU A 94 -29.81 5.07 1.18
CA GLU A 94 -28.88 4.36 0.26
C GLU A 94 -28.68 2.91 0.67
N LEU A 95 -28.40 2.67 1.96
CA LEU A 95 -28.16 1.35 2.51
C LEU A 95 -29.37 0.42 2.31
N THR A 96 -30.56 0.95 2.54
CA THR A 96 -31.81 0.21 2.34
C THR A 96 -31.94 -0.20 0.87
N LYS A 97 -31.68 0.72 -0.06
CA LYS A 97 -31.72 0.42 -1.50
C LYS A 97 -30.66 -0.59 -1.92
N ILE A 98 -29.43 -0.49 -1.42
CA ILE A 98 -28.36 -1.46 -1.69
C ILE A 98 -28.82 -2.87 -1.28
N LEU A 99 -29.41 -3.01 -0.10
CA LEU A 99 -29.88 -4.31 0.37
C LEU A 99 -31.10 -4.83 -0.39
N GLU A 100 -31.97 -3.96 -0.89
CA GLU A 100 -33.00 -4.36 -1.86
C GLU A 100 -32.38 -4.97 -3.12
N CYS A 101 -31.37 -4.32 -3.71
CA CYS A 101 -30.64 -4.86 -4.87
C CYS A 101 -29.95 -6.20 -4.56
N VAL A 102 -29.38 -6.35 -3.36
CA VAL A 102 -28.78 -7.62 -2.91
C VAL A 102 -29.84 -8.72 -2.78
N LYS A 103 -31.04 -8.41 -2.27
CA LYS A 103 -32.16 -9.37 -2.15
C LYS A 103 -32.68 -9.85 -3.51
N VAL A 104 -32.71 -8.99 -4.53
CA VAL A 104 -33.16 -9.32 -5.90
C VAL A 104 -32.16 -10.22 -6.65
N GLY A 105 -30.89 -10.26 -6.20
CA GLY A 105 -29.83 -11.09 -6.76
C GLY A 105 -29.04 -10.39 -7.87
N GLY A 106 -27.75 -10.73 -8.00
CA GLY A 106 -26.83 -10.12 -8.97
C GLY A 106 -26.02 -8.92 -8.44
N HIS A 107 -26.40 -8.38 -7.28
CA HIS A 107 -25.67 -7.32 -6.56
C HIS A 107 -24.99 -7.89 -5.32
N THR A 108 -23.75 -7.51 -5.03
CA THR A 108 -23.06 -7.93 -3.79
C THR A 108 -22.58 -6.74 -2.98
N ALA A 109 -22.87 -6.74 -1.68
CA ALA A 109 -22.50 -5.67 -0.77
C ALA A 109 -21.34 -6.10 0.14
N PHE A 110 -20.38 -5.20 0.35
CA PHE A 110 -19.22 -5.42 1.22
C PHE A 110 -19.10 -4.31 2.27
N PRO A 111 -19.23 -4.61 3.57
CA PRO A 111 -19.05 -3.62 4.62
C PRO A 111 -17.57 -3.39 4.94
N VAL A 112 -17.24 -2.13 5.24
CA VAL A 112 -15.95 -1.69 5.77
C VAL A 112 -16.24 -0.89 7.04
N PHE A 113 -15.72 -1.36 8.17
CA PHE A 113 -15.86 -0.69 9.46
C PHE A 113 -14.66 0.23 9.67
N TYR A 114 -14.84 1.51 9.34
CA TYR A 114 -13.80 2.53 9.42
C TYR A 114 -13.76 3.17 10.81
N ASN A 115 -12.75 2.80 11.60
CA ASN A 115 -12.55 3.25 12.98
C ASN A 115 -13.80 3.11 13.89
N VAL A 116 -14.67 2.14 13.58
CA VAL A 116 -15.88 1.84 14.35
C VAL A 116 -15.91 0.36 14.69
N ASP A 117 -16.40 0.02 15.88
CA ASP A 117 -16.59 -1.37 16.26
C ASP A 117 -17.77 -1.99 15.47
N PRO A 118 -17.57 -3.10 14.74
CA PRO A 118 -18.64 -3.78 14.01
C PRO A 118 -19.83 -4.15 14.90
N SER A 119 -19.59 -4.47 16.17
CA SER A 119 -20.64 -4.80 17.14
C SER A 119 -21.49 -3.59 17.51
N HIS A 120 -20.92 -2.37 17.54
CA HIS A 120 -21.67 -1.14 17.78
C HIS A 120 -22.58 -0.79 16.61
N VAL A 121 -22.14 -1.04 15.38
CA VAL A 121 -22.99 -0.87 14.18
C VAL A 121 -24.10 -1.91 14.18
N ARG A 122 -23.76 -3.19 14.45
CA ARG A 122 -24.71 -4.31 14.40
C ARG A 122 -25.78 -4.27 15.48
N LYS A 123 -25.37 -3.99 16.73
CA LYS A 123 -26.28 -3.86 17.88
C LYS A 123 -26.88 -2.46 17.99
N GLN A 124 -26.47 -1.53 17.14
CA GLN A 124 -26.93 -0.15 17.10
C GLN A 124 -26.76 0.57 18.45
N THR A 125 -25.59 0.37 19.06
CA THR A 125 -25.20 0.98 20.34
C THR A 125 -24.23 2.14 20.11
N GLY A 126 -23.92 2.91 21.15
CA GLY A 126 -23.03 4.08 21.05
C GLY A 126 -23.63 5.18 20.16
N SER A 127 -22.80 5.77 19.29
CA SER A 127 -23.19 6.84 18.36
C SER A 127 -24.37 6.45 17.45
N ASN A 128 -24.43 5.19 17.00
CA ASN A 128 -25.53 4.69 16.17
C ASN A 128 -26.85 4.63 16.94
N GLY A 129 -26.81 4.24 18.22
CA GLY A 129 -28.01 4.22 19.08
C GLY A 129 -28.56 5.63 19.34
N VAL A 130 -27.67 6.59 19.58
CA VAL A 130 -28.03 8.01 19.71
C VAL A 130 -28.65 8.54 18.41
N ALA A 131 -28.07 8.19 17.25
CA ALA A 131 -28.60 8.57 15.96
C ALA A 131 -30.02 8.04 15.70
N PHE A 132 -30.29 6.76 16.00
CA PHE A 132 -31.63 6.22 15.83
C PHE A 132 -32.64 6.79 16.81
N THR A 133 -32.26 7.08 18.06
CA THR A 133 -33.15 7.77 19.01
C THR A 133 -33.60 9.12 18.43
N LYS A 134 -32.70 9.83 17.75
CA LYS A 134 -33.02 11.10 17.06
C LYS A 134 -33.92 10.88 15.85
N HIS A 135 -33.66 9.87 15.02
CA HIS A 135 -34.52 9.55 13.87
C HIS A 135 -35.92 9.12 14.29
N GLU A 136 -36.07 8.36 15.38
CA GLU A 136 -37.37 7.99 15.94
C GLU A 136 -38.17 9.20 16.41
N GLN A 137 -37.49 10.25 16.91
CA GLN A 137 -38.14 11.51 17.26
C GLN A 137 -38.54 12.33 16.04
N VAL A 138 -37.70 12.37 15.00
CA VAL A 138 -37.94 13.16 13.77
C VAL A 138 -38.98 12.50 12.86
N TYR A 139 -38.99 11.17 12.79
CA TYR A 139 -39.86 10.38 11.91
C TYR A 139 -40.94 9.61 12.69
N ARG A 140 -41.46 10.18 13.78
CA ARG A 140 -42.52 9.56 14.59
C ARG A 140 -43.72 9.10 13.75
N ASP A 141 -44.10 9.89 12.75
CA ASP A 141 -45.24 9.59 11.87
C ASP A 141 -44.89 8.63 10.73
N ASN A 142 -43.62 8.21 10.61
CA ASN A 142 -43.13 7.25 9.62
C ASN A 142 -42.13 6.26 10.26
N MET A 143 -42.56 5.64 11.37
CA MET A 143 -41.77 4.66 12.10
C MET A 143 -41.41 3.44 11.25
N GLU A 144 -42.22 3.08 10.25
CA GLU A 144 -41.91 2.00 9.32
C GLU A 144 -40.57 2.25 8.58
N LYS A 145 -40.31 3.50 8.18
CA LYS A 145 -39.04 3.88 7.55
C LYS A 145 -37.85 3.68 8.50
N VAL A 146 -37.99 4.08 9.75
CA VAL A 146 -36.94 3.92 10.76
C VAL A 146 -36.69 2.45 11.06
N LEU A 147 -37.73 1.62 11.12
CA LEU A 147 -37.59 0.17 11.28
C LEU A 147 -36.85 -0.47 10.10
N LYS A 148 -37.14 -0.07 8.86
CA LYS A 148 -36.40 -0.51 7.66
C LYS A 148 -34.92 -0.12 7.74
N TRP A 149 -34.60 1.09 8.20
CA TRP A 149 -33.22 1.52 8.42
C TRP A 149 -32.50 0.70 9.49
N ARG A 150 -33.18 0.39 10.60
CA ARG A 150 -32.63 -0.49 11.65
C ARG A 150 -32.35 -1.89 11.10
N GLU A 151 -33.30 -2.49 10.39
CA GLU A 151 -33.10 -3.81 9.76
C GLU A 151 -31.92 -3.77 8.78
N ALA A 152 -31.87 -2.77 7.90
CA ALA A 152 -30.83 -2.62 6.89
C ALA A 152 -29.44 -2.53 7.54
N LEU A 153 -29.28 -1.71 8.58
CA LEU A 153 -28.00 -1.57 9.27
C LEU A 153 -27.56 -2.87 9.95
N THR A 154 -28.49 -3.58 10.59
CA THR A 154 -28.19 -4.89 11.22
C THR A 154 -27.83 -5.96 10.21
N VAL A 155 -28.50 -6.02 9.06
CA VAL A 155 -28.20 -6.99 7.99
C VAL A 155 -26.85 -6.68 7.35
N ALA A 156 -26.62 -5.44 6.93
CA ALA A 156 -25.38 -5.06 6.24
C ALA A 156 -24.13 -5.20 7.12
N SER A 157 -24.23 -4.89 8.42
CA SER A 157 -23.13 -5.11 9.37
C SER A 157 -22.90 -6.57 9.74
N GLY A 158 -23.84 -7.46 9.43
CA GLY A 158 -23.68 -8.91 9.56
C GLY A 158 -22.96 -9.57 8.38
N LEU A 159 -22.75 -8.85 7.27
CA LEU A 159 -22.04 -9.37 6.10
C LEU A 159 -20.53 -9.47 6.36
N SER A 160 -19.86 -10.38 5.64
CA SER A 160 -18.40 -10.49 5.69
C SER A 160 -17.75 -9.23 5.12
N GLY A 161 -16.89 -8.58 5.91
CA GLY A 161 -16.24 -7.33 5.52
C GLY A 161 -14.90 -7.11 6.22
N TRP A 162 -14.45 -5.86 6.23
CA TRP A 162 -13.16 -5.48 6.81
C TRP A 162 -13.31 -4.56 8.01
N ASP A 163 -12.61 -4.89 9.09
CA ASP A 163 -12.37 -3.99 10.21
C ASP A 163 -11.06 -3.23 9.96
N SER A 164 -11.11 -1.89 10.01
CA SER A 164 -9.95 -1.02 9.82
C SER A 164 -9.26 -0.61 11.12
N ARG A 165 -9.85 -0.93 12.29
CA ARG A 165 -9.25 -0.56 13.58
C ARG A 165 -7.88 -1.20 13.74
N ASP A 166 -6.93 -0.43 14.25
CA ASP A 166 -5.54 -0.84 14.50
C ASP A 166 -4.78 -1.38 13.27
N ARG A 167 -5.20 -1.01 12.06
CA ARG A 167 -4.61 -1.44 10.80
C ARG A 167 -4.26 -0.24 9.92
N HIS A 168 -3.18 -0.38 9.15
CA HIS A 168 -2.85 0.62 8.13
C HIS A 168 -3.91 0.63 7.03
N GLU A 169 -4.51 1.80 6.82
CA GLU A 169 -5.53 2.06 5.80
C GLU A 169 -5.13 1.54 4.40
N SER A 170 -3.89 1.77 3.99
CA SER A 170 -3.35 1.32 2.70
C SER A 170 -3.37 -0.21 2.53
N LYS A 171 -3.28 -0.98 3.63
CA LYS A 171 -3.38 -2.45 3.62
C LYS A 171 -4.83 -2.89 3.43
N VAL A 172 -5.75 -2.27 4.16
CA VAL A 172 -7.20 -2.56 4.07
C VAL A 172 -7.70 -2.25 2.66
N ILE A 173 -7.34 -1.09 2.10
CA ILE A 173 -7.69 -0.70 0.72
C ILE A 173 -7.18 -1.73 -0.29
N LYS A 174 -5.92 -2.19 -0.16
CA LYS A 174 -5.38 -3.22 -1.06
C LYS A 174 -6.13 -4.55 -0.96
N GLU A 175 -6.55 -4.96 0.23
CA GLU A 175 -7.35 -6.17 0.41
C GLU A 175 -8.74 -6.05 -0.22
N ILE A 176 -9.41 -4.91 -0.03
CA ILE A 176 -10.70 -4.60 -0.65
C ILE A 176 -10.57 -4.68 -2.18
N ILE A 177 -9.58 -4.01 -2.75
CA ILE A 177 -9.33 -4.02 -4.20
C ILE A 177 -9.08 -5.45 -4.68
N SER A 178 -8.24 -6.21 -3.99
CA SER A 178 -7.96 -7.60 -4.37
C SER A 178 -9.22 -8.46 -4.34
N LYS A 179 -10.11 -8.27 -3.36
CA LYS A 179 -11.37 -9.00 -3.27
C LYS A 179 -12.31 -8.62 -4.41
N ILE A 180 -12.60 -7.34 -4.60
CA ILE A 180 -13.43 -6.85 -5.71
C ILE A 180 -12.88 -7.29 -7.06
N TRP A 181 -11.56 -7.24 -7.22
CA TRP A 181 -10.88 -7.67 -8.43
C TRP A 181 -11.03 -9.16 -8.69
N ASN A 182 -10.88 -9.99 -7.66
CA ASN A 182 -11.09 -11.43 -7.78
C ASN A 182 -12.55 -11.72 -8.12
N GLU A 183 -13.52 -11.07 -7.47
CA GLU A 183 -14.94 -11.21 -7.80
C GLU A 183 -15.27 -10.72 -9.23
N LEU A 184 -14.64 -9.65 -9.70
CA LEU A 184 -14.74 -9.19 -11.10
C LEU A 184 -14.09 -10.17 -12.08
N ASN A 185 -12.98 -10.83 -11.70
CA ASN A 185 -12.32 -11.84 -12.54
C ASN A 185 -13.08 -13.17 -12.54
N ASP A 186 -13.66 -13.55 -11.40
CA ASP A 186 -14.51 -14.72 -11.23
C ASP A 186 -15.84 -14.52 -11.93
N ALA A 187 -16.34 -13.29 -12.04
CA ALA A 187 -17.59 -13.04 -12.72
C ALA A 187 -17.46 -12.45 -14.14
N SER A 188 -16.26 -12.06 -14.56
CA SER A 188 -15.90 -12.01 -15.99
C SER A 188 -15.66 -13.41 -16.58
N SER A 189 -15.72 -14.45 -15.75
CA SER A 189 -15.95 -15.82 -16.23
C SER A 189 -17.39 -16.05 -16.73
N CYS A 190 -18.33 -15.11 -16.49
CA CYS A 190 -19.69 -15.21 -17.00
C CYS A 190 -20.28 -13.84 -17.35
N ASN A 191 -19.95 -13.33 -18.53
CA ASN A 191 -21.02 -12.87 -19.44
C ASN A 191 -21.08 -13.86 -20.60
N MET A 192 -21.48 -15.09 -20.26
CA MET A 192 -21.96 -16.05 -21.22
C MET A 192 -23.47 -16.14 -21.03
N GLU A 193 -24.21 -15.29 -21.74
CA GLU A 193 -25.66 -15.40 -21.93
C GLU A 193 -26.10 -16.77 -22.49
N ALA A 194 -25.15 -17.68 -22.76
CA ALA A 194 -25.38 -19.04 -23.23
C ALA A 194 -24.96 -20.15 -22.24
N LEU A 195 -24.57 -19.86 -20.98
CA LEU A 195 -24.13 -20.89 -20.00
C LEU A 195 -24.60 -20.62 -18.56
N VAL A 196 -25.87 -20.27 -18.35
CA VAL A 196 -26.48 -20.31 -17.00
C VAL A 196 -26.47 -21.75 -16.49
N GLY A 197 -25.90 -22.00 -15.30
CA GLY A 197 -26.02 -23.26 -14.56
C GLY A 197 -24.72 -24.03 -14.27
N ILE A 198 -23.65 -23.86 -15.06
CA ILE A 198 -22.40 -24.63 -14.89
C ILE A 198 -21.69 -24.32 -13.56
N ASP A 199 -21.70 -23.07 -13.11
CA ASP A 199 -21.04 -22.68 -11.86
C ASP A 199 -21.66 -23.37 -10.63
N SER A 200 -22.98 -23.57 -10.63
CA SER A 200 -23.69 -24.33 -9.58
C SER A 200 -23.28 -25.82 -9.57
N HIS A 201 -23.04 -26.39 -10.74
CA HIS A 201 -22.57 -27.77 -10.88
C HIS A 201 -21.10 -27.93 -10.47
N ILE A 202 -20.25 -26.93 -10.73
CA ILE A 202 -18.85 -26.90 -10.28
C ILE A 202 -18.79 -26.80 -8.76
N GLN A 203 -19.56 -25.90 -8.13
CA GLN A 203 -19.60 -25.79 -6.67
C GLN A 203 -20.17 -27.05 -6.01
N ASN A 204 -21.21 -27.66 -6.58
CA ASN A 204 -21.71 -28.96 -6.11
C ASN A 204 -20.65 -30.06 -6.24
N MET A 205 -19.90 -30.12 -7.35
CA MET A 205 -18.83 -31.11 -7.53
C MET A 205 -17.69 -30.92 -6.51
N VAL A 206 -17.28 -29.67 -6.24
CA VAL A 206 -16.25 -29.34 -5.23
C VAL A 206 -16.72 -29.71 -3.83
N SER A 207 -18.01 -29.50 -3.50
CA SER A 207 -18.58 -29.89 -2.20
C SER A 207 -18.60 -31.41 -1.98
N LEU A 208 -18.73 -32.20 -3.06
CA LEU A 208 -18.76 -33.66 -3.01
C LEU A 208 -17.36 -34.30 -2.92
N LEU A 209 -16.29 -33.53 -3.17
CA LEU A 209 -14.91 -34.03 -3.22
C LEU A 209 -14.19 -34.04 -1.87
N CYS A 210 -14.84 -33.65 -0.75
CA CYS A 210 -14.33 -33.73 0.62
C CYS A 210 -12.81 -33.45 0.74
N ILE A 211 -12.40 -32.24 0.37
CA ILE A 211 -11.00 -31.83 0.38
C ILE A 211 -10.53 -31.69 1.83
N GLY A 212 -9.74 -32.66 2.34
CA GLY A 212 -9.18 -32.63 3.69
C GLY A 212 -8.79 -33.97 4.34
N SER A 213 -8.99 -35.13 3.70
CA SER A 213 -8.57 -36.44 4.24
C SER A 213 -7.25 -36.92 3.63
N ASP A 214 -6.37 -37.53 4.43
CA ASP A 214 -5.05 -38.05 4.02
C ASP A 214 -5.06 -39.29 3.10
N ASP A 215 -6.24 -39.76 2.65
CA ASP A 215 -6.39 -40.93 1.78
C ASP A 215 -6.21 -40.63 0.28
N VAL A 216 -5.82 -41.64 -0.49
CA VAL A 216 -5.71 -41.58 -1.97
C VAL A 216 -7.11 -41.44 -2.58
N GLN A 217 -7.46 -40.24 -3.03
CA GLN A 217 -8.74 -39.97 -3.67
C GLN A 217 -8.66 -40.22 -5.19
N MET A 218 -9.43 -41.19 -5.69
CA MET A 218 -9.67 -41.38 -7.12
C MET A 218 -10.92 -40.60 -7.56
N VAL A 219 -10.76 -39.68 -8.54
CA VAL A 219 -11.90 -39.05 -9.22
C VAL A 219 -12.43 -40.02 -10.27
N GLY A 220 -13.52 -40.71 -9.95
CA GLY A 220 -14.27 -41.56 -10.88
C GLY A 220 -15.40 -40.79 -11.57
N ILE A 221 -15.59 -41.00 -12.87
CA ILE A 221 -16.75 -40.47 -13.61
C ILE A 221 -17.97 -41.35 -13.29
N TRP A 222 -18.95 -40.80 -12.58
CA TRP A 222 -20.16 -41.52 -12.15
C TRP A 222 -21.20 -41.57 -13.28
N GLY A 223 -21.65 -42.78 -13.64
CA GLY A 223 -22.83 -43.01 -14.48
C GLY A 223 -23.30 -44.47 -14.41
N MET A 224 -24.56 -44.77 -14.75
CA MET A 224 -25.13 -46.13 -14.71
C MET A 224 -24.34 -47.14 -15.55
N ALA A 225 -24.38 -48.43 -15.17
CA ALA A 225 -23.72 -49.53 -15.88
C ALA A 225 -24.14 -49.56 -17.36
N GLY A 226 -23.17 -49.64 -18.29
CA GLY A 226 -23.43 -49.75 -19.73
C GLY A 226 -23.14 -48.52 -20.62
N ILE A 227 -22.94 -47.31 -20.06
CA ILE A 227 -22.77 -46.06 -20.86
C ILE A 227 -21.35 -45.89 -21.49
N GLY A 228 -20.40 -46.78 -21.20
CA GLY A 228 -19.02 -46.62 -21.67
C GLY A 228 -18.19 -45.67 -20.80
N LYS A 229 -18.12 -45.96 -19.49
CA LYS A 229 -17.26 -45.23 -18.53
C LYS A 229 -15.77 -45.31 -18.88
N SER A 230 -15.34 -46.43 -19.45
CA SER A 230 -14.02 -46.63 -20.09
C SER A 230 -13.87 -45.88 -21.43
N THR A 231 -14.98 -45.41 -22.03
CA THR A 231 -15.01 -44.59 -23.25
C THR A 231 -14.90 -43.10 -22.93
N ILE A 232 -15.39 -42.64 -21.78
CA ILE A 232 -15.22 -41.23 -21.35
C ILE A 232 -13.77 -40.94 -20.93
N ALA A 233 -13.05 -41.94 -20.39
CA ALA A 233 -11.59 -41.90 -20.25
C ALA A 233 -10.84 -41.79 -21.61
N LYS A 234 -11.52 -42.00 -22.74
CA LYS A 234 -10.99 -41.75 -24.10
C LYS A 234 -11.34 -40.37 -24.66
N GLY A 235 -12.04 -39.53 -23.89
CA GLY A 235 -12.56 -38.22 -24.33
C GLY A 235 -13.76 -38.33 -25.27
N THR A 236 -14.79 -37.51 -25.03
CA THR A 236 -16.00 -37.47 -25.87
C THR A 236 -16.22 -36.07 -26.43
N GLU A 237 -16.81 -35.98 -27.62
CA GLU A 237 -17.13 -34.70 -28.28
C GLU A 237 -18.11 -33.83 -27.49
N ALA A 238 -18.86 -34.40 -26.54
CA ALA A 238 -19.82 -33.69 -25.71
C ALA A 238 -19.18 -32.80 -24.62
N VAL A 239 -17.90 -32.97 -24.31
CA VAL A 239 -17.24 -32.24 -23.21
C VAL A 239 -16.94 -30.80 -23.65
N GLU A 240 -17.50 -29.84 -22.90
CA GLU A 240 -17.35 -28.41 -23.16
C GLU A 240 -16.48 -27.68 -22.13
N GLY A 241 -16.21 -28.28 -20.97
CA GLY A 241 -15.42 -27.67 -19.90
C GLY A 241 -14.66 -28.70 -19.09
N ILE A 242 -13.40 -28.40 -18.77
CA ILE A 242 -12.59 -29.16 -17.81
C ILE A 242 -11.98 -28.16 -16.83
N VAL A 243 -12.15 -28.43 -15.53
CA VAL A 243 -11.54 -27.66 -14.44
C VAL A 243 -10.95 -28.65 -13.44
N LEU A 244 -9.65 -28.60 -13.20
CA LEU A 244 -8.97 -29.37 -12.18
C LEU A 244 -8.11 -28.44 -11.32
N ASP A 245 -8.19 -28.62 -10.00
CA ASP A 245 -7.28 -28.01 -9.04
C ASP A 245 -6.18 -29.02 -8.66
N LEU A 246 -4.94 -28.71 -9.04
CA LEU A 246 -3.77 -29.54 -8.83
C LEU A 246 -3.10 -29.32 -7.46
N SER A 247 -3.65 -28.43 -6.63
CA SER A 247 -3.08 -28.06 -5.33
C SER A 247 -2.94 -29.26 -4.39
N ALA A 248 -4.00 -30.06 -4.26
CA ALA A 248 -4.08 -31.18 -3.32
C ALA A 248 -3.56 -32.53 -3.87
N LEU A 249 -3.19 -32.58 -5.15
CA LEU A 249 -2.85 -33.85 -5.83
C LEU A 249 -1.36 -34.17 -5.65
N LYS A 250 -0.98 -35.46 -5.66
CA LYS A 250 0.44 -35.89 -5.61
C LYS A 250 1.09 -35.74 -6.98
N GLU A 251 0.71 -36.56 -7.96
CA GLU A 251 1.08 -36.45 -9.38
C GLU A 251 -0.07 -37.00 -10.25
N LEU A 252 -0.32 -36.38 -11.41
CA LEU A 252 -1.37 -36.78 -12.36
C LEU A 252 -0.78 -37.00 -13.74
N HIS A 253 -1.05 -38.17 -14.31
CA HIS A 253 -0.61 -38.54 -15.65
C HIS A 253 -1.78 -38.57 -16.62
N PHE A 254 -1.70 -37.83 -17.72
CA PHE A 254 -2.70 -37.84 -18.80
C PHE A 254 -2.05 -38.26 -20.13
N SER A 255 -2.75 -39.10 -20.90
CA SER A 255 -2.49 -39.22 -22.33
C SER A 255 -3.10 -38.02 -23.05
N VAL A 256 -2.32 -37.42 -23.94
CA VAL A 256 -2.73 -36.30 -24.79
C VAL A 256 -3.88 -36.70 -25.74
N ASP A 257 -3.99 -37.98 -26.10
CA ASP A 257 -4.98 -38.48 -27.06
C ASP A 257 -6.42 -38.18 -26.63
N VAL A 258 -6.66 -38.02 -25.33
CA VAL A 258 -7.96 -37.71 -24.74
C VAL A 258 -8.48 -36.34 -25.21
N PHE A 259 -7.60 -35.37 -25.43
CA PHE A 259 -7.99 -34.02 -25.89
C PHE A 259 -8.33 -33.97 -27.38
N THR A 260 -7.86 -34.93 -28.18
CA THR A 260 -8.12 -34.96 -29.63
C THR A 260 -9.61 -35.16 -29.96
N LYS A 261 -10.35 -35.83 -29.08
CA LYS A 261 -11.79 -36.09 -29.25
C LYS A 261 -12.69 -35.02 -28.63
N MET A 262 -12.14 -34.05 -27.90
CA MET A 262 -12.89 -33.00 -27.18
C MET A 262 -12.96 -31.71 -28.01
N ASN A 263 -13.46 -31.79 -29.24
CA ASN A 263 -13.50 -30.68 -30.18
C ASN A 263 -14.50 -29.56 -29.82
N ARG A 264 -15.45 -29.80 -28.90
CA ARG A 264 -16.38 -28.78 -28.37
C ARG A 264 -15.89 -28.08 -27.11
N LEU A 265 -14.69 -28.40 -26.63
CA LEU A 265 -14.14 -27.83 -25.41
C LEU A 265 -14.02 -26.30 -25.51
N ARG A 266 -14.66 -25.60 -24.57
CA ARG A 266 -14.72 -24.13 -24.44
C ARG A 266 -13.93 -23.62 -23.25
N VAL A 267 -13.81 -24.40 -22.18
CA VAL A 267 -13.08 -24.04 -20.96
C VAL A 267 -12.10 -25.15 -20.61
N LEU A 268 -10.83 -24.79 -20.41
CA LEU A 268 -9.82 -25.71 -19.90
C LEU A 268 -9.05 -25.00 -18.79
N ARG A 269 -9.18 -25.47 -17.55
CA ARG A 269 -8.54 -24.89 -16.37
C ARG A 269 -7.81 -25.94 -15.56
N PHE A 270 -6.50 -25.80 -15.48
CA PHE A 270 -5.63 -26.54 -14.57
C PHE A 270 -4.93 -25.53 -13.66
N CYS A 271 -5.46 -25.39 -12.46
CA CYS A 271 -5.02 -24.41 -11.48
C CYS A 271 -4.12 -25.08 -10.44
N ASN A 272 -3.20 -24.33 -9.85
CA ASN A 272 -2.49 -24.78 -8.66
C ASN A 272 -2.43 -23.64 -7.64
N ALA A 273 -3.45 -23.56 -6.80
CA ALA A 273 -3.72 -22.49 -5.85
C ALA A 273 -2.61 -22.32 -4.80
N GLN A 274 -1.95 -23.40 -4.36
CA GLN A 274 -0.79 -23.32 -3.45
C GLN A 274 0.36 -22.46 -4.03
N ILE A 275 0.48 -22.38 -5.36
CA ILE A 275 1.53 -21.62 -6.03
C ILE A 275 1.21 -20.11 -6.05
N CYS A 276 -0.04 -19.74 -6.27
CA CYS A 276 -0.44 -18.33 -6.36
C CYS A 276 -0.29 -17.61 -5.02
N GLU A 277 -0.67 -18.22 -3.89
CA GLU A 277 -0.64 -17.55 -2.58
C GLU A 277 0.78 -17.36 -2.03
N ILE A 278 1.65 -18.36 -2.15
CA ILE A 278 3.01 -18.32 -1.60
C ILE A 278 3.89 -17.33 -2.37
N TRP A 279 3.79 -17.32 -3.71
CA TRP A 279 4.60 -16.44 -4.54
C TRP A 279 4.10 -15.00 -4.52
N ASP A 280 2.78 -14.76 -4.54
CA ASP A 280 2.25 -13.40 -4.36
C ASP A 280 2.59 -12.86 -2.95
N TYR A 281 2.63 -13.71 -1.91
CA TYR A 281 3.04 -13.33 -0.55
C TYR A 281 4.54 -13.03 -0.44
N ALA A 282 5.41 -13.88 -1.03
CA ALA A 282 6.85 -13.65 -1.06
C ALA A 282 7.25 -12.44 -1.91
N TRP A 283 6.55 -12.22 -3.03
CA TRP A 283 6.69 -11.04 -3.90
C TRP A 283 6.34 -9.75 -3.15
N LYS A 284 5.24 -9.75 -2.38
CA LYS A 284 4.79 -8.60 -1.56
C LYS A 284 5.77 -8.19 -0.46
N ARG A 285 6.70 -9.06 -0.04
CA ARG A 285 7.71 -8.74 1.00
C ARG A 285 9.11 -8.41 0.46
N GLY A 286 9.31 -8.38 -0.86
CA GLY A 286 10.61 -8.08 -1.46
C GLY A 286 11.70 -9.12 -1.17
N ASN A 287 11.32 -10.34 -0.76
CA ASN A 287 12.23 -11.36 -0.26
C ASN A 287 12.65 -12.34 -1.39
N TYR A 288 13.23 -11.79 -2.46
CA TYR A 288 13.46 -12.48 -3.74
C TYR A 288 14.44 -13.66 -3.70
N ASP A 289 15.35 -13.70 -2.72
CA ASP A 289 16.41 -14.72 -2.68
C ASP A 289 16.01 -15.96 -1.87
N SER A 290 15.04 -15.86 -0.96
CA SER A 290 14.62 -17.00 -0.12
C SER A 290 13.81 -18.07 -0.87
N CYS A 291 13.18 -17.71 -1.99
CA CYS A 291 12.28 -18.61 -2.74
C CYS A 291 12.90 -19.26 -3.98
N LYS A 292 14.18 -18.97 -4.30
CA LYS A 292 14.86 -19.51 -5.51
C LYS A 292 14.90 -21.04 -5.58
N ASN A 293 14.76 -21.72 -4.44
CA ASN A 293 14.85 -23.18 -4.35
C ASN A 293 13.50 -23.88 -4.10
N GLN A 294 12.38 -23.15 -4.13
CA GLN A 294 11.03 -23.71 -3.97
C GLN A 294 10.19 -23.48 -5.23
N TYR A 295 10.73 -23.82 -6.41
CA TYR A 295 9.90 -23.93 -7.61
C TYR A 295 9.09 -25.23 -7.53
N PRO A 296 7.77 -25.17 -7.35
CA PRO A 296 6.97 -26.39 -7.34
C PRO A 296 7.07 -27.04 -8.73
N LYS A 297 7.52 -28.30 -8.73
CA LYS A 297 7.53 -29.14 -9.92
C LYS A 297 6.08 -29.29 -10.40
N CYS A 298 5.82 -29.09 -11.69
CA CYS A 298 4.48 -29.30 -12.26
C CYS A 298 4.05 -30.74 -11.96
N LYS A 299 2.99 -30.90 -11.17
CA LYS A 299 2.43 -32.20 -10.75
C LYS A 299 1.69 -32.92 -11.88
N LEU A 300 1.50 -32.24 -13.02
CA LEU A 300 0.82 -32.77 -14.20
C LEU A 300 1.85 -33.22 -15.23
N HIS A 301 1.91 -34.51 -15.49
CA HIS A 301 2.81 -35.13 -16.46
C HIS A 301 2.01 -35.62 -17.68
N LEU A 302 2.16 -34.92 -18.81
CA LEU A 302 1.60 -35.37 -20.08
C LEU A 302 2.56 -36.35 -20.75
N TYR A 303 2.05 -37.52 -21.16
CA TYR A 303 2.78 -38.45 -22.03
C TYR A 303 2.30 -38.25 -23.48
N GLY A 304 3.26 -38.02 -24.38
CA GLY A 304 3.03 -37.72 -25.80
C GLY A 304 3.17 -36.24 -26.16
N ASP A 305 3.31 -35.95 -27.46
CA ASP A 305 3.37 -34.57 -27.95
C ASP A 305 2.00 -33.91 -27.84
N PHE A 306 1.88 -32.88 -27.00
CA PHE A 306 0.66 -32.05 -26.90
C PHE A 306 0.46 -31.21 -28.17
N LYS A 307 -0.05 -31.84 -29.23
CA LYS A 307 -0.21 -31.30 -30.59
C LYS A 307 -1.59 -30.69 -30.86
N PHE A 308 -2.55 -30.83 -29.95
CA PHE A 308 -3.93 -30.45 -30.21
C PHE A 308 -4.58 -29.70 -29.05
N LEU A 309 -5.19 -28.56 -29.35
CA LEU A 309 -6.09 -27.78 -28.49
C LEU A 309 -7.37 -27.50 -29.29
N SER A 310 -8.52 -27.56 -28.62
CA SER A 310 -9.81 -27.25 -29.25
C SER A 310 -9.87 -25.77 -29.69
N ASN A 311 -10.16 -25.53 -30.97
CA ASN A 311 -10.36 -24.17 -31.52
C ASN A 311 -11.62 -23.48 -30.98
N ASN A 312 -12.48 -24.21 -30.25
CA ASN A 312 -13.66 -23.66 -29.58
C ASN A 312 -13.37 -23.06 -28.20
N LEU A 313 -12.11 -23.14 -27.72
CA LEU A 313 -11.70 -22.60 -26.43
C LEU A 313 -11.95 -21.09 -26.33
N LYS A 314 -12.63 -20.71 -25.26
CA LYS A 314 -12.85 -19.33 -24.79
C LYS A 314 -11.95 -18.99 -23.61
N SER A 315 -11.67 -19.97 -22.75
CA SER A 315 -10.82 -19.82 -21.57
C SER A 315 -9.80 -20.95 -21.51
N LEU A 316 -8.53 -20.57 -21.37
CA LEU A 316 -7.42 -21.49 -21.17
C LEU A 316 -6.60 -21.04 -19.96
N HIS A 317 -6.73 -21.77 -18.85
CA HIS A 317 -5.88 -21.64 -17.67
C HIS A 317 -5.07 -22.92 -17.52
N TRP A 318 -3.75 -22.81 -17.55
CA TRP A 318 -2.87 -23.96 -17.37
C TRP A 318 -1.57 -23.57 -16.68
N ASP A 319 -1.59 -23.60 -15.35
CA ASP A 319 -0.38 -23.34 -14.58
C ASP A 319 0.62 -24.48 -14.77
N GLY A 320 1.89 -24.15 -14.98
CA GLY A 320 2.92 -25.16 -15.26
C GLY A 320 2.83 -25.78 -16.64
N TYR A 321 2.23 -25.09 -17.64
CA TYR A 321 2.10 -25.60 -19.01
C TYR A 321 3.44 -26.18 -19.54
N PRO A 322 3.44 -27.44 -20.02
CA PRO A 322 4.67 -28.21 -20.19
C PRO A 322 5.40 -27.94 -21.51
N SER A 323 4.70 -27.45 -22.54
CA SER A 323 5.26 -27.25 -23.88
C SER A 323 5.93 -25.89 -24.04
N LYS A 324 6.88 -25.82 -24.99
CA LYS A 324 7.66 -24.60 -25.30
C LYS A 324 6.85 -23.51 -26.02
N SER A 325 5.77 -23.88 -26.70
CA SER A 325 4.86 -22.97 -27.39
C SER A 325 3.45 -23.56 -27.48
N LEU A 326 2.47 -22.73 -27.87
CA LEU A 326 1.14 -23.23 -28.24
C LEU A 326 1.24 -24.05 -29.54
N PRO A 327 0.40 -25.09 -29.72
CA PRO A 327 0.37 -25.89 -30.94
C PRO A 327 0.17 -25.03 -32.18
N SER A 328 0.91 -25.32 -33.25
CA SER A 328 0.79 -24.60 -34.53
C SER A 328 -0.63 -24.75 -35.13
N THR A 329 -1.25 -25.91 -34.95
CA THR A 329 -2.62 -26.26 -35.38
C THR A 329 -3.74 -25.52 -34.62
N PHE A 330 -3.44 -24.88 -33.49
CA PHE A 330 -4.43 -24.19 -32.68
C PHE A 330 -4.82 -22.84 -33.30
N HIS A 331 -6.11 -22.66 -33.58
CA HIS A 331 -6.72 -21.46 -34.15
C HIS A 331 -7.59 -20.77 -33.08
N PRO A 332 -7.06 -19.73 -32.41
CA PRO A 332 -7.62 -19.19 -31.17
C PRO A 332 -8.62 -18.06 -31.38
N GLU A 333 -9.45 -18.12 -32.42
CA GLU A 333 -10.38 -17.03 -32.78
C GLU A 333 -11.45 -16.76 -31.70
N LYS A 334 -11.79 -17.79 -30.92
CA LYS A 334 -12.79 -17.73 -29.84
C LYS A 334 -12.19 -17.46 -28.47
N LEU A 335 -10.86 -17.47 -28.34
CA LEU A 335 -10.16 -17.37 -27.06
C LEU A 335 -10.28 -15.95 -26.50
N VAL A 336 -10.72 -15.84 -25.25
CA VAL A 336 -10.92 -14.57 -24.52
C VAL A 336 -9.87 -14.40 -23.43
N GLU A 337 -9.53 -15.46 -22.71
CA GLU A 337 -8.49 -15.45 -21.67
C GLU A 337 -7.46 -16.55 -21.87
N LEU A 338 -6.21 -16.22 -21.57
CA LEU A 338 -5.06 -17.12 -21.57
C LEU A 338 -4.22 -16.91 -20.31
N LYS A 339 -4.25 -17.89 -19.40
CA LYS A 339 -3.50 -17.88 -18.14
C LYS A 339 -2.58 -19.10 -18.11
N MET A 340 -1.27 -18.91 -18.11
CA MET A 340 -0.29 -20.01 -18.12
C MET A 340 0.93 -19.65 -17.28
N SER A 341 0.69 -19.37 -16.00
CA SER A 341 1.75 -19.01 -15.05
C SER A 341 2.71 -20.18 -14.83
N PHE A 342 3.97 -19.91 -14.47
CA PHE A 342 4.99 -20.94 -14.19
C PHE A 342 5.23 -21.92 -15.35
N SER A 343 4.94 -21.52 -16.58
CA SER A 343 5.03 -22.39 -17.75
C SER A 343 6.46 -22.56 -18.28
N ARG A 344 6.66 -23.64 -19.05
CA ARG A 344 7.90 -23.92 -19.81
C ARG A 344 7.91 -23.26 -21.19
N LEU A 345 7.00 -22.31 -21.42
CA LEU A 345 6.92 -21.55 -22.65
C LEU A 345 8.21 -20.78 -22.89
N GLU A 346 8.81 -20.97 -24.06
CA GLU A 346 9.91 -20.15 -24.56
C GLU A 346 9.37 -18.97 -25.38
N GLN A 347 8.28 -19.21 -26.11
CA GLN A 347 7.50 -18.24 -26.87
C GLN A 347 6.03 -18.69 -26.92
N LEU A 348 5.09 -17.75 -26.78
CA LEU A 348 3.66 -18.06 -26.66
C LEU A 348 3.06 -18.66 -27.96
N TRP A 349 3.27 -18.01 -29.11
CA TRP A 349 2.95 -18.53 -30.45
C TRP A 349 3.90 -17.96 -31.50
N GLU A 350 4.02 -18.67 -32.62
CA GLU A 350 4.77 -18.27 -33.82
C GLU A 350 3.83 -17.99 -35.00
N GLY A 351 4.28 -17.15 -35.92
CA GLY A 351 3.53 -16.78 -37.12
C GLY A 351 2.38 -15.81 -36.86
N ASN A 352 1.62 -15.53 -37.92
CA ASN A 352 0.51 -14.60 -37.90
C ASN A 352 -0.78 -15.33 -37.47
N LYS A 353 -1.06 -15.34 -36.16
CA LYS A 353 -2.28 -15.94 -35.58
C LYS A 353 -3.27 -14.86 -35.18
N SER A 354 -4.56 -15.10 -35.48
CA SER A 354 -5.64 -14.18 -35.15
C SER A 354 -6.24 -14.50 -33.78
N PHE A 355 -6.17 -13.53 -32.86
CA PHE A 355 -6.67 -13.58 -31.49
C PHE A 355 -7.69 -12.44 -31.25
N GLN A 356 -8.67 -12.30 -32.14
CA GLN A 356 -9.60 -11.16 -32.14
C GLN A 356 -10.39 -11.00 -30.83
N LYS A 357 -10.72 -12.10 -30.14
CA LYS A 357 -11.49 -12.05 -28.90
C LYS A 357 -10.63 -11.99 -27.63
N LEU A 358 -9.30 -12.11 -27.76
CA LEU A 358 -8.40 -12.22 -26.63
C LEU A 358 -8.31 -10.86 -25.91
N LYS A 359 -8.62 -10.87 -24.61
CA LYS A 359 -8.61 -9.68 -23.75
C LYS A 359 -7.55 -9.76 -22.66
N PHE A 360 -7.17 -10.97 -22.22
CA PHE A 360 -6.31 -11.15 -21.06
C PHE A 360 -5.25 -12.23 -21.28
N ILE A 361 -3.99 -11.87 -20.99
CA ILE A 361 -2.84 -12.78 -20.92
C ILE A 361 -2.18 -12.68 -19.54
N LYS A 362 -1.98 -13.81 -18.86
CA LYS A 362 -1.16 -13.93 -17.63
C LYS A 362 -0.15 -15.06 -17.79
N LEU A 363 1.14 -14.74 -17.71
CA LEU A 363 2.26 -15.70 -17.79
C LEU A 363 3.26 -15.50 -16.65
N SER A 364 2.78 -15.08 -15.48
CA SER A 364 3.65 -14.76 -14.34
C SER A 364 4.58 -15.92 -14.01
N HIS A 365 5.82 -15.60 -13.65
CA HIS A 365 6.86 -16.54 -13.23
C HIS A 365 7.23 -17.63 -14.25
N SER A 366 6.93 -17.42 -15.54
CA SER A 366 7.39 -18.31 -16.62
C SER A 366 8.89 -18.11 -16.88
N GLN A 367 9.72 -18.87 -16.17
CA GLN A 367 11.18 -18.73 -16.18
C GLN A 367 11.85 -19.13 -17.51
N HIS A 368 11.12 -19.73 -18.44
CA HIS A 368 11.63 -20.12 -19.75
C HIS A 368 11.28 -19.11 -20.84
N LEU A 369 10.40 -18.14 -20.56
CA LEU A 369 9.90 -17.22 -21.58
C LEU A 369 11.02 -16.28 -22.03
N ILE A 370 11.46 -16.41 -23.28
CA ILE A 370 12.59 -15.64 -23.84
C ILE A 370 12.10 -14.37 -24.53
N LYS A 371 10.97 -14.47 -25.25
CA LYS A 371 10.39 -13.35 -26.00
C LYS A 371 8.86 -13.42 -26.06
N THR A 372 8.21 -12.26 -26.13
CA THR A 372 6.76 -12.19 -26.37
C THR A 372 6.43 -12.39 -27.85
N PRO A 373 5.20 -12.84 -28.19
CA PRO A 373 4.76 -12.95 -29.58
C PRO A 373 4.46 -11.58 -30.19
N ASP A 374 4.17 -11.56 -31.49
CA ASP A 374 3.55 -10.41 -32.13
C ASP A 374 2.08 -10.28 -31.70
N PHE A 375 1.74 -9.15 -31.09
CA PHE A 375 0.39 -8.81 -30.63
C PHE A 375 -0.49 -8.13 -31.70
N SER A 376 -0.01 -7.93 -32.93
CA SER A 376 -0.79 -7.35 -34.03
C SER A 376 -2.09 -8.11 -34.31
N GLY A 377 -2.08 -9.43 -34.17
CA GLY A 377 -3.25 -10.30 -34.28
C GLY A 377 -4.22 -10.27 -33.09
N ALA A 378 -3.90 -9.54 -32.01
CA ALA A 378 -4.66 -9.48 -30.76
C ALA A 378 -5.07 -8.04 -30.36
N PRO A 379 -5.78 -7.29 -31.22
CA PRO A 379 -6.02 -5.85 -31.04
C PRO A 379 -6.96 -5.50 -29.87
N ASN A 380 -7.69 -6.49 -29.33
CA ASN A 380 -8.64 -6.31 -28.24
C ASN A 380 -8.04 -6.64 -26.86
N LEU A 381 -6.72 -6.85 -26.78
CA LEU A 381 -6.03 -7.05 -25.51
C LEU A 381 -6.22 -5.85 -24.59
N ARG A 382 -6.64 -6.15 -23.36
CA ARG A 382 -6.83 -5.18 -22.28
C ARG A 382 -5.80 -5.34 -21.17
N ARG A 383 -5.35 -6.57 -20.91
CA ARG A 383 -4.47 -6.85 -19.76
C ARG A 383 -3.39 -7.86 -20.12
N ILE A 384 -2.14 -7.55 -19.78
CA ILE A 384 -0.98 -8.42 -19.94
C ILE A 384 -0.18 -8.41 -18.64
N ILE A 385 0.05 -9.60 -18.07
CA ILE A 385 0.79 -9.79 -16.81
C ILE A 385 1.92 -10.79 -17.05
N LEU A 386 3.17 -10.32 -16.93
CA LEU A 386 4.42 -11.07 -17.16
C LEU A 386 5.37 -10.98 -15.96
N VAL A 387 4.82 -10.71 -14.78
CA VAL A 387 5.57 -10.55 -13.52
C VAL A 387 6.50 -11.73 -13.27
N GLY A 388 7.77 -11.47 -12.95
CA GLY A 388 8.74 -12.47 -12.53
C GLY A 388 9.25 -13.39 -13.66
N CYS A 389 9.01 -13.07 -14.94
CA CYS A 389 9.58 -13.78 -16.08
C CYS A 389 11.08 -13.44 -16.24
N THR A 390 11.94 -14.02 -15.41
CA THR A 390 13.34 -13.56 -15.30
C THR A 390 14.18 -13.78 -16.55
N SER A 391 13.82 -14.74 -17.41
CA SER A 391 14.51 -15.02 -18.68
C SER A 391 14.03 -14.18 -19.86
N LEU A 392 12.98 -13.36 -19.69
CA LEU A 392 12.43 -12.55 -20.77
C LEU A 392 13.45 -11.51 -21.22
N VAL A 393 13.91 -11.61 -22.47
CA VAL A 393 14.92 -10.70 -23.04
C VAL A 393 14.29 -9.62 -23.90
N LYS A 394 13.25 -9.97 -24.67
CA LYS A 394 12.63 -9.08 -25.67
C LYS A 394 11.10 -9.11 -25.60
N VAL A 395 10.51 -7.94 -25.44
CA VAL A 395 9.09 -7.72 -25.74
C VAL A 395 8.97 -7.25 -27.19
N HIS A 396 8.02 -7.82 -27.93
CA HIS A 396 7.78 -7.48 -29.32
C HIS A 396 7.25 -6.03 -29.45
N PRO A 397 7.74 -5.23 -30.40
CA PRO A 397 7.38 -3.81 -30.50
C PRO A 397 5.89 -3.52 -30.70
N SER A 398 5.13 -4.47 -31.28
CA SER A 398 3.69 -4.31 -31.51
C SER A 398 2.87 -4.13 -30.22
N ILE A 399 3.43 -4.47 -29.05
CA ILE A 399 2.81 -4.12 -27.77
C ILE A 399 2.52 -2.62 -27.66
N GLY A 400 3.42 -1.79 -28.21
CA GLY A 400 3.36 -0.32 -28.19
C GLY A 400 2.16 0.27 -28.93
N ALA A 401 1.54 -0.50 -29.84
CA ALA A 401 0.40 -0.07 -30.66
C ALA A 401 -0.97 -0.49 -30.10
N LEU A 402 -1.02 -1.16 -28.94
CA LEU A 402 -2.25 -1.67 -28.35
C LEU A 402 -3.04 -0.55 -27.64
N LYS A 403 -3.91 0.14 -28.38
CA LYS A 403 -4.72 1.27 -27.88
C LYS A 403 -5.71 0.91 -26.76
N LYS A 404 -6.18 -0.35 -26.72
CA LYS A 404 -7.16 -0.86 -25.73
C LYS A 404 -6.51 -1.46 -24.49
N LEU A 405 -5.18 -1.49 -24.41
CA LEU A 405 -4.46 -2.03 -23.26
C LEU A 405 -4.63 -1.10 -22.08
N ILE A 406 -5.11 -1.64 -20.96
CA ILE A 406 -5.37 -0.94 -19.69
C ILE A 406 -4.26 -1.23 -18.69
N PHE A 407 -3.79 -2.49 -18.64
CA PHE A 407 -2.85 -2.95 -17.64
C PHE A 407 -1.70 -3.71 -18.28
N LEU A 408 -0.47 -3.24 -18.04
CA LEU A 408 0.76 -3.91 -18.46
C LEU A 408 1.75 -4.00 -17.29
N ASP A 409 2.03 -5.22 -16.88
CA ASP A 409 2.95 -5.49 -15.77
C ASP A 409 4.03 -6.49 -16.18
N LEU A 410 5.28 -6.02 -16.15
CA LEU A 410 6.50 -6.80 -16.40
C LEU A 410 7.44 -6.77 -15.19
N GLU A 411 6.91 -6.54 -13.99
CA GLU A 411 7.73 -6.41 -12.79
C GLU A 411 8.70 -7.60 -12.62
N GLY A 412 9.96 -7.31 -12.32
CA GLY A 412 11.02 -8.29 -12.08
C GLY A 412 11.42 -9.14 -13.28
N CYS A 413 11.13 -8.70 -14.52
CA CYS A 413 11.75 -9.25 -15.73
C CYS A 413 13.24 -8.86 -15.83
N LYS A 414 14.08 -9.46 -14.96
CA LYS A 414 15.49 -9.07 -14.75
C LYS A 414 16.35 -9.05 -16.01
N ASN A 415 16.08 -9.92 -17.00
CA ASN A 415 16.85 -9.98 -18.24
C ASN A 415 16.32 -9.11 -19.39
N LEU A 416 15.24 -8.35 -19.18
CA LEU A 416 14.61 -7.56 -20.23
C LEU A 416 15.57 -6.48 -20.76
N LYS A 417 15.94 -6.57 -22.03
CA LYS A 417 16.86 -5.63 -22.71
C LYS A 417 16.12 -4.71 -23.68
N SER A 418 15.14 -5.26 -24.39
CA SER A 418 14.40 -4.54 -25.43
C SER A 418 12.90 -4.58 -25.15
N PHE A 419 12.31 -3.39 -25.07
CA PHE A 419 10.88 -3.15 -25.11
C PHE A 419 10.49 -2.62 -26.51
N SER A 420 9.31 -2.01 -26.68
CA SER A 420 9.01 -1.24 -27.89
C SER A 420 9.91 0.00 -27.98
N SER A 421 10.13 0.50 -29.20
CA SER A 421 10.81 1.78 -29.42
C SER A 421 9.88 2.98 -29.21
N SER A 422 8.59 2.80 -29.44
CA SER A 422 7.56 3.79 -29.21
C SER A 422 6.31 3.18 -28.54
N ILE A 423 5.56 3.99 -27.81
CA ILE A 423 4.28 3.63 -27.20
C ILE A 423 3.20 4.66 -27.53
N HIS A 424 2.01 4.15 -27.88
CA HIS A 424 0.80 4.93 -28.07
C HIS A 424 -0.40 4.10 -27.55
N MET A 425 -0.54 4.05 -26.22
CA MET A 425 -1.55 3.23 -25.54
C MET A 425 -2.61 4.11 -24.87
N GLU A 426 -3.62 4.54 -25.62
CA GLU A 426 -4.63 5.52 -25.17
C GLU A 426 -5.38 5.13 -23.89
N SER A 427 -5.63 3.83 -23.68
CA SER A 427 -6.40 3.32 -22.52
C SER A 427 -5.53 2.92 -21.32
N LEU A 428 -4.20 3.06 -21.40
CA LEU A 428 -3.28 2.48 -20.43
C LEU A 428 -3.35 3.22 -19.10
N GLN A 429 -3.60 2.47 -18.03
CA GLN A 429 -3.71 2.98 -16.66
C GLN A 429 -2.54 2.56 -15.76
N ILE A 430 -1.97 1.38 -16.00
CA ILE A 430 -0.81 0.90 -15.25
C ILE A 430 0.25 0.40 -16.22
N LEU A 431 1.45 0.96 -16.09
CA LEU A 431 2.67 0.47 -16.71
C LEU A 431 3.73 0.20 -15.62
N ASN A 432 3.92 -1.08 -15.29
CA ASN A 432 4.92 -1.50 -14.32
C ASN A 432 6.08 -2.21 -15.02
N LEU A 433 7.26 -1.59 -14.99
CA LEU A 433 8.54 -2.13 -15.48
C LEU A 433 9.55 -2.26 -14.34
N ALA A 434 9.11 -2.19 -13.09
CA ALA A 434 10.02 -2.23 -11.95
C ALA A 434 10.82 -3.54 -11.91
N GLY A 435 12.07 -3.48 -11.45
CA GLY A 435 12.96 -4.65 -11.38
C GLY A 435 13.47 -5.17 -12.74
N CYS A 436 13.17 -4.51 -13.86
CA CYS A 436 13.76 -4.80 -15.17
C CYS A 436 15.21 -4.28 -15.26
N SER A 437 16.12 -4.92 -14.50
CA SER A 437 17.47 -4.42 -14.22
C SER A 437 18.42 -4.34 -15.41
N LYS A 438 18.07 -4.94 -16.57
CA LYS A 438 18.83 -4.81 -17.83
C LYS A 438 18.20 -3.85 -18.85
N LEU A 439 17.06 -3.25 -18.54
CA LEU A 439 16.37 -2.31 -19.43
C LEU A 439 17.10 -0.97 -19.41
N LYS A 440 17.68 -0.57 -20.55
CA LYS A 440 18.56 0.62 -20.65
C LYS A 440 17.87 1.89 -21.13
N LYS A 441 16.72 1.77 -21.79
CA LYS A 441 16.00 2.88 -22.41
C LYS A 441 14.50 2.72 -22.19
N PHE A 442 13.82 3.83 -21.93
CA PHE A 442 12.37 3.93 -21.99
C PHE A 442 11.94 4.29 -23.43
N PRO A 443 10.81 3.75 -23.95
CA PRO A 443 10.29 4.07 -25.28
C PRO A 443 9.92 5.54 -25.47
N GLU A 444 9.92 6.01 -26.72
CA GLU A 444 9.33 7.30 -27.09
C GLU A 444 7.80 7.26 -26.95
N VAL A 445 7.20 8.27 -26.34
CA VAL A 445 5.74 8.38 -26.23
C VAL A 445 5.20 9.12 -27.45
N GLN A 446 4.22 8.54 -28.13
CA GLN A 446 3.52 9.15 -29.25
C GLN A 446 2.10 9.50 -28.82
N GLY A 447 1.68 10.75 -29.08
CA GLY A 447 0.34 11.23 -28.74
C GLY A 447 0.09 11.39 -27.24
N ALA A 448 -0.87 12.22 -26.88
CA ALA A 448 -1.19 12.49 -25.48
C ALA A 448 -1.84 11.27 -24.80
N MET A 449 -1.26 10.81 -23.68
CA MET A 449 -1.79 9.74 -22.84
C MET A 449 -2.35 10.33 -21.54
N TYR A 450 -3.68 10.42 -21.44
CA TYR A 450 -4.39 11.00 -20.29
C TYR A 450 -4.74 9.98 -19.20
N ASN A 451 -4.76 8.69 -19.54
CA ASN A 451 -5.29 7.65 -18.66
C ASN A 451 -4.25 6.96 -17.78
N LEU A 452 -2.96 7.31 -17.89
CA LEU A 452 -1.86 6.67 -17.15
C LEU A 452 -1.51 7.46 -15.88
N PRO A 453 -2.12 7.18 -14.71
CA PRO A 453 -1.77 7.84 -13.45
C PRO A 453 -0.42 7.40 -12.89
N GLU A 454 0.00 6.16 -13.11
CA GLU A 454 1.18 5.58 -12.48
C GLU A 454 2.13 4.95 -13.49
N LEU A 455 3.41 5.34 -13.39
CA LEU A 455 4.52 4.73 -14.11
C LEU A 455 5.62 4.31 -13.14
N SER A 456 5.87 3.01 -13.06
CA SER A 456 6.96 2.46 -12.25
C SER A 456 8.10 1.91 -13.10
N LEU A 457 9.26 2.54 -12.97
CA LEU A 457 10.54 2.20 -13.58
C LEU A 457 11.58 1.84 -12.51
N LYS A 458 11.13 1.58 -11.28
CA LYS A 458 11.99 1.33 -10.12
C LYS A 458 13.01 0.22 -10.40
N GLY A 459 14.29 0.40 -10.06
CA GLY A 459 15.31 -0.64 -10.19
C GLY A 459 15.67 -1.03 -11.62
N THR A 460 15.39 -0.17 -12.60
CA THR A 460 15.81 -0.36 -14.00
C THR A 460 17.22 0.19 -14.25
N ALA A 461 17.81 -0.16 -15.40
CA ALA A 461 19.12 0.38 -15.84
C ALA A 461 18.98 1.55 -16.82
N ILE A 462 17.85 2.27 -16.76
CA ILE A 462 17.57 3.41 -17.63
C ILE A 462 18.58 4.52 -17.33
N LYS A 463 19.21 5.05 -18.40
CA LYS A 463 20.17 6.16 -18.29
C LYS A 463 19.52 7.53 -18.24
N GLY A 464 18.36 7.67 -18.87
CA GLY A 464 17.57 8.89 -18.93
C GLY A 464 16.22 8.63 -19.58
N LEU A 465 15.28 9.55 -19.36
CA LEU A 465 13.95 9.52 -19.99
C LEU A 465 13.95 10.36 -21.28
N PRO A 466 13.13 9.99 -22.28
CA PRO A 466 12.99 10.77 -23.51
C PRO A 466 12.22 12.07 -23.28
N LEU A 467 12.38 13.05 -24.17
CA LEU A 467 11.65 14.32 -24.12
C LEU A 467 10.13 14.12 -24.30
N SER A 468 9.75 13.06 -25.03
CA SER A 468 8.36 12.67 -25.24
C SER A 468 7.62 12.27 -23.96
N ILE A 469 8.30 12.13 -22.81
CA ILE A 469 7.63 11.91 -21.51
C ILE A 469 6.59 12.98 -21.19
N GLU A 470 6.72 14.18 -21.77
CA GLU A 470 5.75 15.28 -21.63
C GLU A 470 4.35 14.94 -22.16
N TYR A 471 4.21 13.92 -23.01
CA TYR A 471 2.91 13.45 -23.51
C TYR A 471 2.13 12.62 -22.49
N LEU A 472 2.71 12.22 -21.36
CA LEU A 472 2.03 11.51 -20.27
C LEU A 472 1.22 12.47 -19.39
N ASN A 473 0.24 13.14 -19.98
CA ASN A 473 -0.55 14.21 -19.36
C ASN A 473 -1.31 13.78 -18.09
N GLY A 474 -1.68 12.50 -17.98
CA GLY A 474 -2.35 11.93 -16.81
C GLY A 474 -1.44 11.51 -15.67
N LEU A 475 -0.11 11.58 -15.85
CA LEU A 475 0.84 10.98 -14.91
C LEU A 475 0.86 11.71 -13.57
N ALA A 476 0.44 11.01 -12.52
CA ALA A 476 0.39 11.50 -11.15
C ALA A 476 1.56 10.99 -10.31
N LEU A 477 2.03 9.76 -10.55
CA LEU A 477 3.15 9.14 -9.84
C LEU A 477 4.18 8.60 -10.84
N LEU A 478 5.42 9.06 -10.71
CA LEU A 478 6.57 8.53 -11.43
C LEU A 478 7.59 7.94 -10.47
N ASN A 479 7.78 6.62 -10.52
CA ASN A 479 8.75 5.92 -9.69
C ASN A 479 9.99 5.52 -10.48
N LEU A 480 11.10 6.22 -10.24
CA LEU A 480 12.44 5.96 -10.76
C LEU A 480 13.41 5.53 -9.64
N GLY A 481 12.90 5.12 -8.48
CA GLY A 481 13.74 4.73 -7.35
C GLY A 481 14.67 3.54 -7.70
N GLU A 482 15.83 3.45 -7.06
CA GLU A 482 16.83 2.40 -7.28
C GLU A 482 17.36 2.31 -8.74
N CYS A 483 17.13 3.32 -9.58
CA CYS A 483 17.71 3.41 -10.92
C CYS A 483 19.19 3.79 -10.86
N LYS A 484 20.06 2.81 -10.54
CA LYS A 484 21.51 3.02 -10.34
C LYS A 484 22.26 3.54 -11.57
N SER A 485 21.65 3.46 -12.76
CA SER A 485 22.25 3.92 -14.03
C SER A 485 21.73 5.27 -14.51
N LEU A 486 20.75 5.87 -13.83
CA LEU A 486 20.13 7.14 -14.23
C LEU A 486 21.14 8.27 -14.10
N GLU A 487 21.47 8.92 -15.22
CA GLU A 487 22.49 9.98 -15.31
C GLU A 487 21.83 11.38 -15.34
N SER A 488 20.66 11.51 -15.99
CA SER A 488 19.93 12.78 -16.10
C SER A 488 18.42 12.57 -16.30
N LEU A 489 17.66 13.63 -16.05
CA LEU A 489 16.23 13.74 -16.36
C LEU A 489 16.01 14.85 -17.41
N PRO A 490 15.01 14.71 -18.30
CA PRO A 490 14.65 15.77 -19.24
C PRO A 490 13.96 16.92 -18.51
N SER A 491 14.20 18.17 -18.92
CA SER A 491 13.58 19.37 -18.31
C SER A 491 12.06 19.41 -18.47
N CYS A 492 11.51 18.75 -19.50
CA CYS A 492 10.07 18.67 -19.72
C CYS A 492 9.32 17.84 -18.66
N ILE A 493 10.01 17.06 -17.82
CA ILE A 493 9.38 16.31 -16.71
C ILE A 493 8.61 17.25 -15.76
N PHE A 494 9.09 18.48 -15.64
CA PHE A 494 8.48 19.51 -14.80
C PHE A 494 7.32 20.25 -15.48
N LYS A 495 7.04 19.98 -16.76
CA LYS A 495 5.84 20.46 -17.47
C LYS A 495 4.61 19.59 -17.21
N LEU A 496 4.78 18.43 -16.56
CA LEU A 496 3.70 17.48 -16.29
C LEU A 496 2.74 18.05 -15.24
N LYS A 497 1.63 18.62 -15.71
CA LYS A 497 0.62 19.29 -14.86
C LYS A 497 -0.02 18.37 -13.82
N SER A 498 -0.09 17.07 -14.07
CA SER A 498 -0.73 16.10 -13.17
C SER A 498 0.23 15.47 -12.16
N LEU A 499 1.55 15.68 -12.28
CA LEU A 499 2.55 14.94 -11.50
C LEU A 499 2.57 15.39 -10.05
N LYS A 500 2.11 14.52 -9.15
CA LYS A 500 2.02 14.75 -7.70
C LYS A 500 3.22 14.19 -6.93
N THR A 501 3.71 13.02 -7.36
CA THR A 501 4.76 12.29 -6.64
C THR A 501 5.87 11.86 -7.62
N LEU A 502 7.11 12.22 -7.29
CA LEU A 502 8.30 11.83 -8.04
C LEU A 502 9.30 11.12 -7.11
N ILE A 503 9.56 9.84 -7.38
CA ILE A 503 10.47 9.01 -6.57
C ILE A 503 11.77 8.80 -7.34
N LEU A 504 12.87 9.35 -6.83
CA LEU A 504 14.24 9.29 -7.36
C LEU A 504 15.24 8.79 -6.31
N SER A 505 14.75 8.20 -5.21
CA SER A 505 15.58 7.64 -4.14
C SER A 505 16.52 6.54 -4.63
N ASN A 506 17.75 6.47 -4.12
CA ASN A 506 18.78 5.49 -4.50
C ASN A 506 19.21 5.54 -5.99
N CYS A 507 19.24 6.74 -6.58
CA CYS A 507 19.71 7.01 -7.96
C CYS A 507 21.19 7.44 -7.97
N LEU A 508 22.09 6.49 -7.75
CA LEU A 508 23.52 6.72 -7.46
C LEU A 508 24.34 7.51 -8.52
N ARG A 509 23.83 7.68 -9.74
CA ARG A 509 24.50 8.39 -10.86
C ARG A 509 23.84 9.69 -11.26
N LEU A 510 22.68 10.02 -10.71
CA LEU A 510 21.95 11.24 -11.04
C LEU A 510 22.69 12.41 -10.38
N LYS A 511 23.43 13.19 -11.18
CA LYS A 511 24.30 14.25 -10.65
C LYS A 511 23.56 15.55 -10.36
N LYS A 512 22.54 15.89 -11.15
CA LYS A 512 21.76 17.13 -11.05
C LYS A 512 20.37 16.92 -11.62
N LEU A 513 19.39 17.61 -11.05
CA LEU A 513 18.09 17.81 -11.68
C LEU A 513 18.23 18.85 -12.82
N PRO A 514 17.43 18.73 -13.90
CA PRO A 514 17.43 19.71 -14.99
C PRO A 514 16.96 21.09 -14.50
N GLU A 515 17.28 22.15 -15.25
CA GLU A 515 16.84 23.51 -14.91
C GLU A 515 15.30 23.58 -14.82
N ILE A 516 14.81 23.93 -13.63
CA ILE A 516 13.40 24.20 -13.38
C ILE A 516 13.14 25.65 -13.80
N ARG A 517 12.48 25.85 -14.95
CA ARG A 517 12.07 27.17 -15.46
C ARG A 517 10.60 27.48 -15.19
N GLU A 518 9.79 26.46 -14.91
CA GLU A 518 8.35 26.56 -14.67
C GLU A 518 8.02 26.09 -13.25
N ASN A 519 7.05 26.72 -12.60
CA ASN A 519 6.62 26.35 -11.25
C ASN A 519 5.69 25.13 -11.31
N MET A 520 6.01 24.06 -10.58
CA MET A 520 5.23 22.82 -10.59
C MET A 520 4.10 22.85 -9.55
N GLU A 521 2.98 23.49 -9.83
CA GLU A 521 1.88 23.64 -8.86
C GLU A 521 1.34 22.30 -8.30
N SER A 522 1.50 21.19 -9.02
CA SER A 522 0.97 19.88 -8.64
C SER A 522 1.92 18.97 -7.86
N LEU A 523 3.24 19.20 -7.91
CA LEU A 523 4.22 18.30 -7.28
C LEU A 523 4.20 18.48 -5.75
N LYS A 524 3.74 17.47 -5.04
CA LYS A 524 3.60 17.46 -3.58
C LYS A 524 4.74 16.74 -2.88
N GLU A 525 5.24 15.68 -3.51
CA GLU A 525 6.19 14.74 -2.91
C GLU A 525 7.37 14.48 -3.83
N LEU A 526 8.58 14.67 -3.30
CA LEU A 526 9.84 14.39 -3.98
C LEU A 526 10.74 13.55 -3.08
N PHE A 527 11.17 12.39 -3.58
CA PHE A 527 12.14 11.52 -2.91
C PHE A 527 13.44 11.53 -3.70
N LEU A 528 14.54 12.05 -3.16
CA LEU A 528 15.75 12.22 -3.97
C LEU A 528 17.04 12.25 -3.15
N ASP A 529 18.17 11.83 -3.75
CA ASP A 529 19.44 11.72 -3.03
C ASP A 529 20.40 12.93 -3.13
N ASP A 530 20.21 13.86 -4.08
CA ASP A 530 21.14 14.95 -4.43
C ASP A 530 20.49 16.35 -4.60
N THR A 531 20.93 17.35 -3.86
CA THR A 531 20.08 18.48 -3.48
C THR A 531 20.29 19.80 -4.24
N GLU A 532 21.28 19.93 -5.13
CA GLU A 532 21.75 21.25 -5.62
C GLU A 532 20.67 22.18 -6.24
N SER A 533 19.55 21.65 -6.75
CA SER A 533 18.52 22.44 -7.47
C SER A 533 17.11 22.40 -6.84
N ILE A 534 16.91 21.76 -5.68
CA ILE A 534 15.56 21.42 -5.18
C ILE A 534 14.81 22.64 -4.62
N PHE A 535 15.49 23.56 -3.94
CA PHE A 535 14.87 24.70 -3.26
C PHE A 535 14.32 25.81 -4.19
N LYS A 536 14.10 25.49 -5.47
CA LYS A 536 13.34 26.32 -6.42
C LYS A 536 11.85 25.91 -6.52
N LEU A 537 11.45 24.77 -5.96
CA LEU A 537 10.10 24.20 -6.06
C LEU A 537 9.16 24.74 -4.97
N LYS A 538 8.48 25.86 -5.22
CA LYS A 538 7.67 26.59 -4.21
C LYS A 538 6.39 25.89 -3.73
N SER A 539 5.89 24.94 -4.51
CA SER A 539 4.64 24.20 -4.28
C SER A 539 4.83 22.92 -3.45
N LEU A 540 6.07 22.51 -3.20
CA LEU A 540 6.37 21.23 -2.58
C LEU A 540 5.86 21.21 -1.13
N LYS A 541 5.06 20.20 -0.77
CA LYS A 541 4.52 20.03 0.59
C LYS A 541 5.43 19.14 1.45
N THR A 542 5.94 18.07 0.87
CA THR A 542 6.77 17.08 1.55
C THR A 542 8.02 16.80 0.72
N LEU A 543 9.19 16.96 1.34
CA LEU A 543 10.50 16.66 0.75
C LEU A 543 11.17 15.55 1.55
N THR A 544 11.52 14.45 0.89
CA THR A 544 12.26 13.35 1.50
C THR A 544 13.60 13.17 0.80
N ILE A 545 14.67 13.43 1.54
CA ILE A 545 16.05 13.23 1.12
C ILE A 545 16.67 12.27 2.14
N SER A 546 16.43 10.97 1.96
CA SER A 546 16.92 9.95 2.90
C SER A 546 17.82 8.91 2.26
N ASN A 547 18.69 8.30 3.06
CA ASN A 547 19.78 7.40 2.62
C ASN A 547 20.88 8.05 1.76
N CYS A 548 21.07 9.37 1.89
CA CYS A 548 22.03 10.13 1.09
C CYS A 548 23.39 10.23 1.79
N LEU A 549 24.09 9.10 1.95
CA LEU A 549 25.36 9.04 2.71
C LEU A 549 26.52 9.87 2.13
N ARG A 550 26.40 10.31 0.87
CA ARG A 550 27.38 11.19 0.19
C ARG A 550 27.05 12.66 0.31
N LEU A 551 25.83 13.02 0.68
CA LEU A 551 25.37 14.38 0.79
C LEU A 551 26.01 15.03 2.01
N LYS A 552 27.02 15.89 1.79
CA LYS A 552 27.79 16.49 2.89
C LYS A 552 27.15 17.78 3.44
N LYS A 553 26.46 18.53 2.58
CA LYS A 553 25.81 19.81 2.89
C LYS A 553 24.55 19.95 2.03
N LEU A 554 23.54 20.66 2.54
CA LEU A 554 22.44 21.14 1.70
C LEU A 554 22.83 22.48 1.06
N PRO A 555 22.33 22.79 -0.15
CA PRO A 555 22.53 24.09 -0.77
C PRO A 555 21.78 25.19 -0.04
N GLU A 556 22.20 26.44 -0.26
CA GLU A 556 21.53 27.60 0.30
C GLU A 556 20.14 27.80 -0.30
N ILE A 557 19.18 28.06 0.58
CA ILE A 557 17.80 28.41 0.24
C ILE A 557 17.76 29.92 0.00
N ARG A 558 17.44 30.35 -1.21
CA ARG A 558 17.45 31.79 -1.57
C ARG A 558 16.07 32.46 -1.46
N GLU A 559 15.01 31.68 -1.35
CA GLU A 559 13.63 32.14 -1.40
C GLU A 559 12.76 31.40 -0.37
N ASN A 560 11.72 32.04 0.14
CA ASN A 560 10.81 31.46 1.13
C ASN A 560 9.98 30.30 0.55
N MET A 561 9.89 29.19 1.27
CA MET A 561 9.11 28.00 0.89
C MET A 561 7.91 27.80 1.83
N GLU A 562 6.87 28.62 1.65
CA GLU A 562 5.67 28.62 2.51
C GLU A 562 4.86 27.32 2.43
N SER A 563 4.94 26.59 1.31
CA SER A 563 4.19 25.35 1.10
C SER A 563 4.80 24.12 1.80
N LEU A 564 6.10 24.14 2.09
CA LEU A 564 6.83 22.96 2.59
C LEU A 564 6.52 22.74 4.07
N LYS A 565 5.82 21.66 4.37
CA LYS A 565 5.39 21.29 5.73
C LYS A 565 6.25 20.20 6.35
N GLU A 566 6.79 19.30 5.54
CA GLU A 566 7.49 18.11 6.02
C GLU A 566 8.83 17.94 5.30
N LEU A 567 9.90 17.81 6.08
CA LEU A 567 11.26 17.58 5.59
C LEU A 567 11.88 16.38 6.29
N PHE A 568 12.16 15.33 5.53
CA PHE A 568 12.79 14.10 6.00
C PHE A 568 14.22 14.03 5.45
N LEU A 569 15.21 14.00 6.34
CA LEU A 569 16.64 13.97 6.06
C LEU A 569 17.32 12.72 6.69
N ASP A 570 16.54 11.65 6.87
CA ASP A 570 16.98 10.43 7.58
C ASP A 570 18.12 9.71 6.85
N ASP A 571 19.06 9.13 7.60
CA ASP A 571 20.20 8.36 7.09
C ASP A 571 21.07 9.14 6.07
N THR A 572 21.23 10.45 6.25
CA THR A 572 22.07 11.32 5.40
C THR A 572 23.50 11.49 5.93
N GLY A 573 24.44 11.82 5.02
CA GLY A 573 25.83 12.11 5.34
C GLY A 573 26.11 13.56 5.74
N LEU A 574 25.07 14.32 6.10
CA LEU A 574 25.13 15.77 6.34
C LEU A 574 26.05 16.08 7.51
N ARG A 575 26.89 17.10 7.35
CA ARG A 575 27.75 17.63 8.41
C ARG A 575 27.11 18.79 9.17
N GLU A 576 26.36 19.61 8.45
CA GLU A 576 25.67 20.79 8.95
C GLU A 576 24.44 21.07 8.07
N LEU A 577 23.44 21.74 8.64
CA LEU A 577 22.34 22.36 7.89
C LEU A 577 22.72 23.81 7.52
N PRO A 578 22.23 24.34 6.38
CA PRO A 578 22.56 25.68 5.93
C PRO A 578 21.87 26.73 6.81
N SER A 579 22.50 27.88 7.00
CA SER A 579 21.91 29.00 7.75
C SER A 579 20.61 29.52 7.11
N SER A 580 20.46 29.37 5.80
CA SER A 580 19.25 29.70 5.06
C SER A 580 18.05 28.78 5.33
N ILE A 581 18.14 27.81 6.23
CA ILE A 581 17.00 26.99 6.68
C ILE A 581 15.83 27.86 7.21
N GLU A 582 16.11 29.07 7.68
CA GLU A 582 15.11 30.06 8.11
C GLU A 582 14.07 30.40 7.04
N HIS A 583 14.34 30.15 5.76
CA HIS A 583 13.38 30.39 4.68
C HIS A 583 12.26 29.32 4.61
N LEU A 584 12.33 28.26 5.43
CA LEU A 584 11.30 27.21 5.52
C LEU A 584 10.22 27.52 6.57
N ASN A 585 9.70 28.75 6.59
CA ASN A 585 8.78 29.24 7.63
C ASN A 585 7.50 28.41 7.85
N GLY A 586 7.05 27.66 6.83
CA GLY A 586 5.87 26.78 6.90
C GLY A 586 6.15 25.36 7.42
N LEU A 587 7.40 25.04 7.78
CA LEU A 587 7.81 23.69 8.15
C LEU A 587 7.21 23.30 9.50
N VAL A 588 6.48 22.18 9.52
CA VAL A 588 5.81 21.61 10.69
C VAL A 588 6.61 20.43 11.25
N LEU A 589 7.25 19.65 10.38
CA LEU A 589 7.96 18.43 10.74
C LEU A 589 9.36 18.39 10.10
N LEU A 590 10.38 18.23 10.93
CA LEU A 590 11.77 18.02 10.52
C LEU A 590 12.31 16.72 11.14
N LYS A 591 12.64 15.74 10.30
CA LYS A 591 13.25 14.48 10.74
C LYS A 591 14.68 14.34 10.21
N LEU A 592 15.61 14.09 11.12
CA LEU A 592 17.03 13.83 10.88
C LEU A 592 17.44 12.61 11.73
N LYS A 593 16.91 11.44 11.39
CA LYS A 593 17.30 10.19 12.06
C LYS A 593 18.61 9.65 11.49
N ASN A 594 19.47 9.07 12.33
CA ASN A 594 20.71 8.40 11.95
C ASN A 594 21.70 9.24 11.12
N CYS A 595 21.67 10.57 11.22
CA CYS A 595 22.63 11.46 10.58
C CYS A 595 23.95 11.47 11.36
N LYS A 596 24.71 10.38 11.28
CA LYS A 596 25.87 10.11 12.15
C LYS A 596 26.99 11.16 12.11
N LYS A 597 27.08 11.93 11.01
CA LYS A 597 28.12 12.95 10.77
C LYS A 597 27.66 14.39 11.04
N LEU A 598 26.42 14.57 11.47
CA LEU A 598 25.87 15.90 11.74
C LEU A 598 26.52 16.44 13.01
N ALA A 599 27.37 17.46 12.87
CA ALA A 599 28.18 17.99 13.98
C ALA A 599 27.46 19.11 14.75
N SER A 600 26.67 19.92 14.05
CA SER A 600 25.94 21.05 14.61
C SER A 600 24.65 21.36 13.83
N LEU A 601 23.72 22.04 14.50
CA LEU A 601 22.57 22.70 13.91
C LEU A 601 22.85 24.22 13.84
N PRO A 602 22.39 24.93 12.79
CA PRO A 602 22.52 26.39 12.72
C PRO A 602 21.54 27.07 13.68
N GLU A 603 21.93 28.20 14.28
CA GLU A 603 21.05 29.02 15.14
C GLU A 603 19.76 29.48 14.42
N SER A 604 19.81 29.60 13.10
CA SER A 604 18.65 29.98 12.30
C SER A 604 17.53 28.94 12.27
N ILE A 605 17.76 27.69 12.71
CA ILE A 605 16.70 26.69 12.87
C ILE A 605 15.63 27.15 13.87
N CYS A 606 16.01 27.99 14.83
CA CYS A 606 15.13 28.55 15.86
C CYS A 606 14.10 29.54 15.28
N LYS A 607 14.32 30.04 14.04
CA LYS A 607 13.37 30.90 13.33
C LYS A 607 12.19 30.15 12.72
N LEU A 608 12.18 28.81 12.77
CA LEU A 608 11.10 27.96 12.25
C LEU A 608 9.89 27.95 13.20
N THR A 609 9.19 29.07 13.30
CA THR A 609 8.09 29.28 14.26
C THR A 609 6.91 28.31 14.14
N SER A 610 6.71 27.69 12.96
CA SER A 610 5.66 26.69 12.72
C SER A 610 6.03 25.25 13.11
N LEU A 611 7.29 25.01 13.52
CA LEU A 611 7.81 23.67 13.72
C LEU A 611 7.17 23.01 14.95
N GLN A 612 6.52 21.87 14.75
CA GLN A 612 5.85 21.10 15.80
C GLN A 612 6.64 19.87 16.23
N THR A 613 7.41 19.27 15.32
CA THR A 613 8.17 18.04 15.61
C THR A 613 9.57 18.12 15.03
N LEU A 614 10.56 17.89 15.89
CA LEU A 614 11.98 17.79 15.54
C LEU A 614 12.55 16.46 16.05
N THR A 615 12.99 15.61 15.13
CA THR A 615 13.66 14.33 15.47
C THR A 615 15.11 14.36 15.00
N LEU A 616 16.05 14.18 15.92
CA LEU A 616 17.52 14.17 15.74
C LEU A 616 18.13 12.82 16.21
N SER A 617 17.31 11.77 16.28
CA SER A 617 17.71 10.49 16.87
C SER A 617 18.82 9.80 16.07
N GLY A 618 19.89 9.34 16.70
CA GLY A 618 21.01 8.64 16.07
C GLY A 618 22.07 9.57 15.47
N CYS A 619 22.01 10.87 15.74
CA CYS A 619 23.01 11.88 15.36
C CYS A 619 24.21 11.88 16.32
N SER A 620 25.07 10.87 16.20
CA SER A 620 26.16 10.61 17.17
C SER A 620 27.22 11.70 17.29
N GLU A 621 27.44 12.53 16.27
CA GLU A 621 28.43 13.63 16.28
C GLU A 621 27.82 14.98 16.73
N LEU A 622 26.51 15.07 16.92
CA LEU A 622 25.82 16.31 17.28
C LEU A 622 26.05 16.61 18.77
N LYS A 623 26.92 17.58 19.08
CA LYS A 623 27.36 17.84 20.46
C LYS A 623 26.46 18.79 21.26
N LYS A 624 25.82 19.74 20.58
CA LYS A 624 25.04 20.81 21.19
C LYS A 624 23.80 21.11 20.34
N LEU A 625 22.73 21.52 21.01
CA LEU A 625 21.59 22.18 20.40
C LEU A 625 21.85 23.70 20.34
N PRO A 626 21.14 24.44 19.45
CA PRO A 626 21.20 25.90 19.41
C PRO A 626 20.81 26.56 20.73
N ASP A 627 21.38 27.73 21.03
CA ASP A 627 21.13 28.40 22.32
C ASP A 627 19.71 28.99 22.42
N ASP A 628 19.10 29.42 21.30
CA ASP A 628 17.77 30.05 21.26
C ASP A 628 16.61 29.08 20.92
N MET A 629 16.72 27.80 21.30
CA MET A 629 15.65 26.80 21.08
C MET A 629 14.27 27.24 21.60
N GLY A 630 14.22 28.09 22.61
CA GLY A 630 13.00 28.65 23.19
C GLY A 630 12.11 29.48 22.24
N SER A 631 12.61 29.92 21.09
CA SER A 631 11.81 30.67 20.11
C SER A 631 10.88 29.77 19.27
N LEU A 632 11.05 28.45 19.32
CA LEU A 632 10.19 27.46 18.64
C LEU A 632 8.85 27.24 19.38
N GLN A 633 8.03 28.28 19.52
CA GLN A 633 6.81 28.27 20.35
C GLN A 633 5.78 27.18 19.98
N CYS A 634 5.77 26.70 18.73
CA CYS A 634 4.87 25.62 18.29
C CYS A 634 5.42 24.20 18.55
N LEU A 635 6.63 24.05 19.09
CA LEU A 635 7.27 22.74 19.23
C LEU A 635 6.55 21.88 20.28
N VAL A 636 5.97 20.77 19.81
CA VAL A 636 5.25 19.79 20.63
C VAL A 636 6.15 18.61 20.99
N LYS A 637 7.06 18.23 20.08
CA LYS A 637 7.86 17.01 20.22
C LYS A 637 9.32 17.21 19.81
N LEU A 638 10.24 16.89 20.72
CA LEU A 638 11.69 16.89 20.50
C LEU A 638 12.27 15.51 20.86
N GLU A 639 12.84 14.82 19.88
CA GLU A 639 13.48 13.51 20.07
C GLU A 639 14.93 13.54 19.60
N SER A 640 15.91 13.38 20.49
CA SER A 640 17.34 13.33 20.15
C SER A 640 18.03 12.07 20.66
N ASN A 641 17.34 10.93 20.57
CA ASN A 641 17.79 9.66 21.12
C ASN A 641 19.08 9.17 20.45
N GLY A 642 20.12 8.84 21.21
CA GLY A 642 21.40 8.33 20.71
C GLY A 642 22.22 9.41 19.99
N SER A 643 21.97 10.68 20.31
CA SER A 643 22.77 11.81 19.83
C SER A 643 23.93 12.12 20.77
N GLY A 644 24.96 12.81 20.29
CA GLY A 644 26.13 13.18 21.09
C GLY A 644 25.93 14.39 22.01
N ILE A 645 24.68 14.79 22.27
CA ILE A 645 24.35 16.02 22.99
C ILE A 645 24.79 15.89 24.44
N GLN A 646 25.48 16.91 24.95
CA GLN A 646 26.05 16.92 26.31
C GLN A 646 25.23 17.78 27.28
N GLU A 647 24.61 18.84 26.76
CA GLU A 647 23.86 19.82 27.53
C GLU A 647 22.65 20.28 26.70
N VAL A 648 21.53 20.48 27.38
CA VAL A 648 20.32 21.08 26.81
C VAL A 648 20.32 22.57 27.12
N PRO A 649 20.09 23.46 26.13
CA PRO A 649 20.09 24.91 26.34
C PRO A 649 19.00 25.34 27.32
N THR A 650 19.29 26.34 28.15
CA THR A 650 18.36 26.87 29.17
C THR A 650 17.09 27.46 28.55
N SER A 651 17.15 27.93 27.31
CA SER A 651 15.99 28.46 26.57
C SER A 651 14.89 27.42 26.31
N ILE A 652 15.18 26.11 26.44
CA ILE A 652 14.16 25.06 26.28
C ILE A 652 12.98 25.25 27.26
N THR A 653 13.23 25.89 28.40
CA THR A 653 12.21 26.26 29.40
C THR A 653 11.11 27.17 28.87
N LEU A 654 11.38 27.91 27.77
CA LEU A 654 10.40 28.79 27.13
C LEU A 654 9.40 28.05 26.23
N LEU A 655 9.61 26.74 25.99
CA LEU A 655 8.75 25.92 25.14
C LEU A 655 7.47 25.47 25.88
N THR A 656 6.48 26.36 25.94
CA THR A 656 5.24 26.12 26.68
C THR A 656 4.35 25.03 26.08
N ASN A 657 4.49 24.68 24.81
CA ASN A 657 3.70 23.65 24.12
C ASN A 657 4.38 22.27 24.05
N LEU A 658 5.59 22.12 24.59
CA LEU A 658 6.36 20.87 24.50
C LEU A 658 5.70 19.77 25.33
N GLN A 659 5.28 18.69 24.69
CA GLN A 659 4.63 17.54 25.32
C GLN A 659 5.57 16.33 25.46
N VAL A 660 6.50 16.15 24.51
CA VAL A 660 7.41 14.99 24.50
C VAL A 660 8.86 15.46 24.35
N LEU A 661 9.68 15.11 25.34
CA LEU A 661 11.13 15.29 25.32
C LEU A 661 11.84 13.95 25.52
N SER A 662 12.51 13.48 24.48
CA SER A 662 13.22 12.19 24.49
C SER A 662 14.69 12.41 24.14
N LEU A 663 15.60 12.03 25.04
CA LEU A 663 17.05 12.19 24.91
C LEU A 663 17.79 10.87 25.21
N THR A 664 17.11 9.73 25.05
CA THR A 664 17.62 8.39 25.38
C THR A 664 18.98 8.12 24.76
N GLY A 665 19.99 7.68 25.50
CA GLY A 665 21.28 7.31 24.94
C GLY A 665 22.21 8.50 24.62
N CYS A 666 21.89 9.71 25.08
CA CYS A 666 22.78 10.87 25.00
C CYS A 666 23.91 10.74 26.03
N LYS A 667 25.03 10.14 25.60
CA LYS A 667 26.22 9.91 26.45
C LYS A 667 27.21 11.04 26.20
N GLY A 668 27.30 12.00 27.12
CA GLY A 668 28.36 13.02 27.13
C GLY A 668 29.71 12.37 26.84
N GLY A 669 30.42 12.86 25.82
CA GLY A 669 31.32 12.04 25.02
C GLY A 669 32.42 11.28 25.78
N GLU A 670 32.45 9.95 25.65
CA GLU A 670 33.71 9.21 25.73
C GLU A 670 34.53 9.53 24.46
N SER A 671 35.57 10.34 24.61
CA SER A 671 36.58 10.46 23.57
C SER A 671 37.19 9.07 23.33
N LYS A 672 36.91 8.48 22.16
CA LYS A 672 37.68 7.33 21.65
C LYS A 672 39.07 7.78 21.19
N SER A 673 39.85 8.40 22.07
CA SER A 673 41.29 8.54 21.90
C SER A 673 41.96 7.40 22.65
N ARG A 674 42.08 6.25 21.99
CA ARG A 674 43.09 5.26 22.36
C ARG A 674 44.46 5.82 21.98
N ASN A 675 45.11 6.53 22.90
CA ASN A 675 46.56 6.70 22.86
C ASN A 675 47.12 6.57 24.28
N LEU A 676 48.24 5.83 24.35
CA LEU A 676 48.89 5.37 25.56
C LEU A 676 49.41 6.51 26.44
N ALA A 677 49.39 6.24 27.75
CA ALA A 677 50.29 6.72 28.78
C ALA A 677 50.48 8.24 28.92
N LEU A 678 49.92 8.80 29.99
CA LEU A 678 50.69 9.30 31.14
C LEU A 678 49.73 9.78 32.23
N SER A 679 50.12 9.47 33.46
CA SER A 679 49.46 9.85 34.72
C SER A 679 49.27 11.36 34.83
N LEU A 680 48.09 11.79 35.32
CA LEU A 680 47.86 12.75 36.42
C LEU A 680 46.43 13.31 36.35
N ARG A 681 45.58 12.91 37.30
CA ARG A 681 44.30 13.54 37.72
C ARG A 681 43.43 14.11 36.58
N SER A 682 42.78 13.25 35.79
CA SER A 682 41.61 13.69 35.02
C SER A 682 40.42 13.81 35.97
N SER A 683 39.88 15.02 36.09
CA SER A 683 38.60 15.35 36.74
C SER A 683 37.48 14.36 36.35
N PRO A 684 36.45 14.18 37.20
CA PRO A 684 35.36 13.25 36.89
C PRO A 684 34.77 13.62 35.53
N THR A 685 34.71 12.63 34.64
CA THR A 685 34.13 12.71 33.31
C THR A 685 32.79 13.44 33.36
N GLU A 686 32.67 14.56 32.66
CA GLU A 686 31.45 15.37 32.60
C GLU A 686 30.30 14.54 31.99
N GLY A 687 29.43 14.01 32.84
CA GLY A 687 28.19 13.35 32.42
C GLY A 687 27.19 14.33 31.83
N PHE A 688 26.12 13.81 31.20
CA PHE A 688 25.03 14.62 30.67
C PHE A 688 24.38 15.47 31.79
N ARG A 689 24.17 16.77 31.55
CA ARG A 689 23.58 17.69 32.53
C ARG A 689 22.28 18.32 32.03
N LEU A 690 21.28 18.33 32.91
CA LEU A 690 20.05 19.12 32.78
C LEU A 690 20.14 20.29 33.76
N SER A 691 20.11 21.52 33.25
CA SER A 691 20.27 22.73 34.06
C SER A 691 18.99 23.10 34.82
N SER A 692 17.93 23.46 34.11
CA SER A 692 16.61 23.78 34.68
C SER A 692 15.50 23.43 33.68
N LEU A 693 14.41 22.86 34.18
CA LEU A 693 13.19 22.57 33.42
C LEU A 693 12.00 23.39 33.92
N THR A 694 12.29 24.49 34.63
CA THR A 694 11.26 25.41 35.10
C THR A 694 10.40 25.87 33.92
N ALA A 695 9.08 25.91 34.12
CA ALA A 695 8.08 26.34 33.13
C ALA A 695 7.71 25.41 31.95
N LEU A 696 8.18 24.15 31.92
CA LEU A 696 7.68 23.13 30.97
C LEU A 696 6.33 22.52 31.44
N TYR A 697 5.30 23.34 31.57
CA TYR A 697 4.01 22.91 32.14
C TYR A 697 3.25 21.90 31.28
N SER A 698 3.48 21.84 29.97
CA SER A 698 2.74 20.93 29.07
C SER A 698 3.40 19.57 28.86
N LEU A 699 4.55 19.32 29.51
CA LEU A 699 5.35 18.12 29.26
C LEU A 699 4.67 16.88 29.86
N LYS A 700 4.36 15.92 29.00
CA LYS A 700 3.71 14.64 29.36
C LYS A 700 4.69 13.49 29.45
N GLU A 701 5.68 13.46 28.58
CA GLU A 701 6.67 12.39 28.52
C GLU A 701 8.10 12.95 28.55
N LEU A 702 8.88 12.48 29.51
CA LEU A 702 10.31 12.74 29.64
C LEU A 702 11.08 11.42 29.63
N ASN A 703 11.91 11.22 28.61
CA ASN A 703 12.76 10.04 28.51
C ASN A 703 14.25 10.43 28.51
N LEU A 704 14.96 10.01 29.56
CA LEU A 704 16.38 10.23 29.79
C LEU A 704 17.12 8.90 30.04
N SER A 705 16.63 7.81 29.47
CA SER A 705 17.25 6.49 29.64
C SER A 705 18.64 6.41 28.96
N ASP A 706 19.57 5.66 29.52
CA ASP A 706 20.93 5.41 28.98
C ASP A 706 21.77 6.70 28.72
N CYS A 707 21.54 7.77 29.49
CA CYS A 707 22.22 9.08 29.36
C CYS A 707 23.50 9.23 30.20
N ASN A 708 23.89 8.20 30.96
CA ASN A 708 25.00 8.26 31.92
C ASN A 708 24.83 9.39 32.96
N LEU A 709 23.60 9.57 33.45
CA LEU A 709 23.30 10.53 34.51
C LEU A 709 24.04 10.13 35.80
N LEU A 710 24.82 11.07 36.33
CA LEU A 710 25.52 10.95 37.62
C LEU A 710 24.66 11.56 38.75
N GLU A 711 25.08 11.34 40.00
CA GLU A 711 24.40 11.93 41.16
C GLU A 711 24.30 13.46 41.03
N GLY A 712 23.10 14.02 41.22
CA GLY A 712 22.83 15.45 41.06
C GLY A 712 22.69 15.95 39.60
N ALA A 713 22.66 15.06 38.60
CA ALA A 713 22.45 15.45 37.20
C ALA A 713 20.99 15.79 36.87
N LEU A 714 20.04 15.34 37.69
CA LEU A 714 18.64 15.72 37.61
C LEU A 714 18.42 17.01 38.42
N PRO A 715 17.76 18.04 37.86
CA PRO A 715 17.51 19.29 38.58
C PRO A 715 16.56 19.05 39.75
N SER A 716 16.79 19.75 40.87
CA SER A 716 15.89 19.77 42.05
C SER A 716 14.47 20.21 41.69
N ASP A 717 14.36 20.98 40.62
CA ASP A 717 13.14 21.63 40.16
C ASP A 717 12.31 20.70 39.26
N LEU A 718 12.67 19.42 39.11
CA LEU A 718 11.90 18.44 38.36
C LEU A 718 10.43 18.36 38.83
N SER A 719 10.21 18.63 40.12
CA SER A 719 8.87 18.76 40.73
C SER A 719 7.98 19.84 40.13
N SER A 720 8.50 20.77 39.32
CA SER A 720 7.69 21.80 38.64
C SER A 720 6.90 21.27 37.43
N LEU A 721 7.13 20.03 36.99
CA LEU A 721 6.47 19.42 35.83
C LEU A 721 5.08 18.88 36.20
N SER A 722 4.08 19.76 36.25
CA SER A 722 2.74 19.45 36.77
C SER A 722 1.90 18.49 35.91
N TRP A 723 2.24 18.29 34.64
CA TRP A 723 1.51 17.42 33.70
C TRP A 723 2.30 16.20 33.24
N LEU A 724 3.43 15.89 33.89
CA LEU A 724 4.27 14.75 33.51
C LEU A 724 3.56 13.44 33.84
N GLU A 725 3.15 12.70 32.81
CA GLU A 725 2.46 11.41 32.89
C GLU A 725 3.48 10.24 32.92
N ARG A 726 4.59 10.36 32.18
CA ARG A 726 5.61 9.31 32.02
C ARG A 726 7.04 9.84 32.20
N LEU A 727 7.80 9.18 33.08
CA LEU A 727 9.23 9.43 33.30
C LEU A 727 10.03 8.14 33.13
N ASP A 728 11.01 8.16 32.22
CA ASP A 728 11.94 7.04 31.99
C ASP A 728 13.38 7.46 32.26
N LEU A 729 13.99 6.87 33.29
CA LEU A 729 15.37 7.09 33.72
C LEU A 729 16.20 5.80 33.66
N SER A 730 15.74 4.80 32.92
CA SER A 730 16.37 3.46 32.84
C SER A 730 17.84 3.52 32.42
N ARG A 731 18.64 2.52 32.79
CA ARG A 731 20.05 2.34 32.37
C ARG A 731 20.96 3.52 32.72
N ASN A 732 20.73 4.18 33.86
CA ASN A 732 21.61 5.24 34.40
C ASN A 732 22.39 4.76 35.64
N SER A 733 23.34 5.59 36.10
CA SER A 733 24.34 5.22 37.11
C SER A 733 24.24 6.03 38.41
N PHE A 734 23.13 6.74 38.64
CA PHE A 734 22.89 7.48 39.90
C PHE A 734 22.68 6.52 41.09
N ILE A 735 22.99 7.00 42.29
CA ILE A 735 22.84 6.26 43.55
C ILE A 735 21.44 6.51 44.11
N THR A 736 20.96 7.76 44.04
CA THR A 736 19.62 8.16 44.44
C THR A 736 18.92 9.01 43.39
N VAL A 737 17.59 8.96 43.36
CA VAL A 737 16.74 9.84 42.54
C VAL A 737 16.12 10.89 43.48
N PRO A 738 16.03 12.17 43.09
CA PRO A 738 15.36 13.19 43.92
C PRO A 738 13.89 12.83 44.20
N SER A 739 13.33 13.35 45.29
CA SER A 739 11.92 13.07 45.68
C SER A 739 10.96 13.48 44.55
N LEU A 740 10.12 12.53 44.13
CA LEU A 740 9.14 12.68 43.05
C LEU A 740 7.71 12.88 43.58
N SER A 741 7.54 12.89 44.91
CA SER A 741 6.26 12.99 45.62
C SER A 741 5.38 14.19 45.20
N ARG A 742 6.00 15.24 44.68
CA ARG A 742 5.34 16.49 44.25
C ARG A 742 4.92 16.51 42.77
N LEU A 743 5.03 15.40 42.05
CA LEU A 743 4.55 15.28 40.66
C LEU A 743 3.10 14.76 40.65
N PRO A 744 2.08 15.61 40.43
CA PRO A 744 0.68 15.26 40.71
C PRO A 744 0.03 14.35 39.67
N GLN A 745 0.63 14.19 38.49
CA GLN A 745 0.08 13.45 37.34
C GLN A 745 1.00 12.30 36.89
N LEU A 746 2.07 11.99 37.64
CA LEU A 746 3.00 10.94 37.23
C LEU A 746 2.37 9.58 37.40
N GLU A 747 2.02 8.94 36.27
CA GLU A 747 1.39 7.62 36.23
C GLU A 747 2.43 6.50 36.06
N ARG A 748 3.49 6.76 35.29
CA ARG A 748 4.48 5.72 34.93
C ARG A 748 5.90 6.15 35.20
N LEU A 749 6.61 5.38 36.02
CA LEU A 749 8.03 5.56 36.32
C LEU A 749 8.83 4.32 35.91
N ILE A 750 9.80 4.52 35.02
CA ILE A 750 10.65 3.44 34.48
C ILE A 750 12.10 3.67 34.94
N LEU A 751 12.62 2.72 35.72
CA LEU A 751 13.94 2.68 36.34
C LEU A 751 14.68 1.37 36.03
N GLU A 752 14.43 0.75 34.88
CA GLU A 752 15.01 -0.57 34.56
C GLU A 752 16.53 -0.51 34.36
N HIS A 753 17.24 -1.55 34.80
CA HIS A 753 18.68 -1.73 34.69
C HIS A 753 19.54 -0.60 35.32
N CYS A 754 19.04 0.09 36.35
CA CYS A 754 19.79 1.08 37.14
C CYS A 754 20.62 0.37 38.23
N LYS A 755 21.79 -0.16 37.86
CA LYS A 755 22.59 -1.05 38.72
C LYS A 755 23.13 -0.41 40.00
N SER A 756 23.36 0.91 40.01
CA SER A 756 23.92 1.65 41.15
C SER A 756 22.87 2.20 42.11
N LEU A 757 21.58 2.10 41.76
CA LEU A 757 20.48 2.67 42.54
C LEU A 757 20.33 1.91 43.86
N GLN A 758 20.48 2.61 44.99
CA GLN A 758 20.41 2.01 46.33
C GLN A 758 19.05 2.16 47.01
N SER A 759 18.32 3.23 46.70
CA SER A 759 17.01 3.52 47.28
C SER A 759 16.07 4.13 46.24
N LEU A 760 14.79 3.77 46.30
CA LEU A 760 13.76 4.43 45.50
C LEU A 760 13.41 5.82 46.07
N PRO A 761 13.08 6.80 45.21
CA PRO A 761 12.58 8.09 45.67
C PRO A 761 11.20 7.94 46.32
N GLU A 762 10.80 8.92 47.14
CA GLU A 762 9.39 9.04 47.54
C GLU A 762 8.53 9.23 46.29
N LEU A 763 7.56 8.33 46.11
CA LEU A 763 6.69 8.27 44.95
C LEU A 763 5.41 9.10 45.18
N PRO A 764 4.86 9.78 44.16
CA PRO A 764 3.56 10.42 44.25
C PRO A 764 2.44 9.36 44.25
N SER A 765 1.30 9.70 44.86
CA SER A 765 0.12 8.82 44.93
C SER A 765 -0.55 8.56 43.58
N SER A 766 -0.11 9.23 42.52
CA SER A 766 -0.63 9.07 41.15
C SER A 766 0.01 7.91 40.37
N ILE A 767 1.09 7.28 40.89
CA ILE A 767 1.78 6.22 40.16
C ILE A 767 0.89 4.97 40.01
N ILE A 768 0.77 4.52 38.77
CA ILE A 768 0.07 3.31 38.36
C ILE A 768 1.08 2.20 38.03
N GLU A 769 2.21 2.55 37.42
CA GLU A 769 3.20 1.59 36.92
C GLU A 769 4.62 2.00 37.32
N LEU A 770 5.31 1.13 38.09
CA LEU A 770 6.73 1.27 38.44
C LEU A 770 7.52 0.07 37.89
N LEU A 771 8.44 0.32 36.97
CA LEU A 771 9.30 -0.70 36.37
C LEU A 771 10.73 -0.53 36.86
N ALA A 772 11.21 -1.40 37.76
CA ALA A 772 12.55 -1.33 38.34
C ALA A 772 13.33 -2.66 38.19
N ASN A 773 13.16 -3.33 37.05
CA ASN A 773 13.81 -4.59 36.75
C ASN A 773 15.35 -4.43 36.70
N ASP A 774 16.11 -5.44 37.13
CA ASP A 774 17.60 -5.45 37.09
C ASP A 774 18.33 -4.30 37.84
N CYS A 775 17.71 -3.74 38.89
CA CYS A 775 18.35 -2.82 39.84
C CYS A 775 19.05 -3.58 40.97
N THR A 776 20.29 -4.04 40.73
CA THR A 776 20.98 -5.01 41.61
C THR A 776 21.46 -4.48 42.97
N SER A 777 21.57 -3.16 43.14
CA SER A 777 22.07 -2.55 44.39
C SER A 777 20.95 -1.97 45.27
N LEU A 778 19.69 -2.26 44.94
CA LEU A 778 18.53 -1.68 45.63
C LEU A 778 18.40 -2.32 47.03
N GLU A 779 18.71 -1.57 48.08
CA GLU A 779 18.73 -2.05 49.47
C GLU A 779 17.43 -1.71 50.22
N ASN A 780 16.73 -0.64 49.83
CA ASN A 780 15.60 -0.10 50.59
C ASN A 780 14.37 0.18 49.70
N ILE A 781 13.28 -0.55 49.97
CA ILE A 781 11.97 -0.44 49.28
C ILE A 781 10.90 0.05 50.29
N SER A 782 11.26 1.00 51.15
CA SER A 782 10.43 1.38 52.31
C SER A 782 9.14 2.15 51.99
N TYR A 783 8.87 2.47 50.72
CA TYR A 783 7.76 3.35 50.30
C TYR A 783 6.68 2.68 49.42
N LEU A 784 6.77 1.37 49.13
CA LEU A 784 5.70 0.68 48.40
C LEU A 784 4.54 0.40 49.36
N SER A 785 3.45 1.16 49.25
CA SER A 785 2.17 0.79 49.84
C SER A 785 1.71 -0.56 49.27
N SER A 786 1.06 -1.37 50.11
CA SER A 786 0.58 -2.73 49.83
C SER A 786 -0.39 -2.91 48.64
N ASP A 787 -0.70 -1.85 47.90
CA ASP A 787 -1.71 -1.82 46.83
C ASP A 787 -1.13 -1.97 45.40
N LEU A 788 0.18 -2.16 45.26
CA LEU A 788 0.87 -2.40 43.98
C LEU A 788 1.40 -3.86 43.93
N TYR A 789 0.53 -4.81 43.63
CA TYR A 789 0.87 -6.21 43.31
C TYR A 789 0.26 -6.65 41.98
#